data_AF-A0A0Q6TCZ2-F1
#
_entry.id   AF-A0A0Q6TCZ2-F1
#
_cell.length_a   1.000
_cell.length_b   1.000
_cell.length_c   1.000
_cell.angle_alpha   90.00
_cell.angle_beta   90.00
_cell.angle_gamma   90.00
#
_symmetry.space_group_name_H-M   'P 1'
#
loop_
_entity.id
_entity.type
_entity.pdbx_description
1 polymer ?
#
loop_
_entity_poly.entity_id
_entity_poly.type
_entity_poly.pdbx_seq_one_letter_code
_entity_poly.pdbx_strand_id
1 'polypeptide(L)'
;MAPAMLLALLVSGRAAAGADIAAWTLDDRHGSGALEAVSGRRDAVAYVFNHARFKPDSDPQWRPAAACIKGGCLLFDGYSTDITAPALTAAQLGAGWTMSAWVAPHAFEWGDGGQYSAFLSQFDEATRTGFAFGMYRFGTWGIKLGFGGAVFDLRADDRRLPKDTWSHVAASYDPHGRTVRLFLDGEQVASGTGPAEGSLALPPRALTIGRYSQPRMVAGTFQLNTFLGLMDDVRITAGAATGDDVARRVRADLAAHGGKAPALAQADVTIAASTFAGDRHRPQYHAMPDAGWMNEPHAPFYQDGRYHLFFQKNPFGPFWHQIHWGHWVSPDMVHWRELPIALAPEDDGLAPDGIWSGSATHAKDGTPVLFFTAGNDKAPSHERVGLARPADPSDPDLRRWTRYPVPVTEQQPGPGHTGDFRDPFVFRDDAGDRWFELVASRVPGGSGTALVHESSDLVHWRYRGPLFTLDAQRYPGFDKTFELPVLLPIGKGGDGRPRHVFLTDVGAQAYYWIGVFDPANARFVPDSEAPRVFDLGDHHFSGPSGFVDPKTGRTIVFSIAQGERSARDEWASGWAHNAGLPVTLALGPDGDLRLAPIDELKSLRRDLLLDLADVTPAAAAARLAGVEGDLLEVALEVKPAPGNDARRGLVVRKTPDGAEHTDLVVDAARKRFEIDRTHTTLDPDARSRGVQGGVFDPRGGNLRLRAFLDRSMVEAYLDERKSITSRMYPSRPDATGLGLIAAAGDRVVRLKVWRMGALDAEAAAWHPSR
;
A
#
# COMPACT_ATOMS: atom_id res chain seq x y z
N MET A 1 -61.70 39.75 -28.13
CA MET A 1 -61.56 40.38 -26.81
C MET A 1 -60.61 39.52 -25.98
N ALA A 2 -59.50 40.10 -25.53
CA ALA A 2 -58.73 39.66 -24.37
C ALA A 2 -59.26 40.40 -23.11
N PRO A 3 -58.72 40.26 -21.88
CA PRO A 3 -57.92 39.18 -21.26
C PRO A 3 -58.36 38.87 -19.80
N ALA A 4 -57.71 37.90 -19.14
CA ALA A 4 -57.28 38.00 -17.74
C ALA A 4 -56.11 37.03 -17.46
N MET A 5 -54.88 37.57 -17.53
CA MET A 5 -53.65 36.96 -17.01
C MET A 5 -53.67 37.01 -15.49
N LEU A 6 -53.44 35.87 -14.82
CA LEU A 6 -53.03 35.84 -13.42
C LEU A 6 -51.51 35.75 -13.35
N LEU A 7 -50.92 36.75 -12.71
CA LEU A 7 -49.49 36.90 -12.44
C LEU A 7 -49.06 35.86 -11.38
N ALA A 8 -48.28 34.84 -11.77
CA ALA A 8 -47.46 34.08 -10.83
C ALA A 8 -46.09 34.76 -10.73
N LEU A 9 -45.95 35.65 -9.74
CA LEU A 9 -44.65 36.20 -9.34
C LEU A 9 -43.81 35.08 -8.72
N LEU A 10 -42.91 34.49 -9.50
CA LEU A 10 -41.73 33.80 -9.00
C LEU A 10 -40.85 34.83 -8.28
N VAL A 11 -41.01 34.94 -6.96
CA VAL A 11 -40.04 35.63 -6.11
C VAL A 11 -38.78 34.77 -6.08
N SER A 12 -37.81 35.07 -6.95
CA SER A 12 -36.42 34.68 -6.78
C SER A 12 -35.86 35.44 -5.56
N GLY A 13 -36.21 34.95 -4.37
CA GLY A 13 -35.72 35.52 -3.12
C GLY A 13 -34.20 35.41 -3.09
N ARG A 14 -33.50 36.54 -3.20
CA ARG A 14 -32.07 36.63 -2.87
C ARG A 14 -31.94 36.29 -1.38
N ALA A 15 -31.10 35.30 -1.05
CA ALA A 15 -30.77 35.01 0.34
C ALA A 15 -30.17 36.26 1.01
N ALA A 16 -30.57 36.54 2.25
CA ALA A 16 -29.97 37.61 3.03
C ALA A 16 -28.47 37.33 3.25
N ALA A 17 -27.64 38.37 3.25
CA ALA A 17 -26.21 38.21 3.53
C ALA A 17 -26.01 37.52 4.90
N GLY A 18 -25.13 36.52 4.94
CA GLY A 18 -24.86 35.67 6.10
C GLY A 18 -25.79 34.47 6.26
N ALA A 19 -26.82 34.29 5.41
CA ALA A 19 -27.65 33.09 5.41
C ALA A 19 -26.95 31.91 4.71
N ASP A 20 -27.10 30.71 5.25
CA ASP A 20 -26.63 29.48 4.62
C ASP A 20 -27.43 29.24 3.31
N ILE A 21 -26.72 29.05 2.20
CA ILE A 21 -27.25 28.58 0.91
C ILE A 21 -27.35 27.06 0.92
N ALA A 22 -26.32 26.41 1.47
CA ALA A 22 -26.26 24.98 1.72
C ALA A 22 -25.34 24.69 2.91
N ALA A 23 -25.65 23.66 3.69
CA ALA A 23 -24.81 23.22 4.80
C ALA A 23 -24.89 21.70 5.02
N TRP A 24 -23.75 21.02 5.01
CA TRP A 24 -23.61 19.61 5.38
C TRP A 24 -22.89 19.52 6.72
N THR A 25 -23.61 19.11 7.76
CA THR A 25 -23.05 18.93 9.11
C THR A 25 -22.19 17.68 9.22
N LEU A 26 -22.40 16.69 8.33
CA LEU A 26 -21.67 15.42 8.30
C LEU A 26 -21.76 14.64 9.64
N ASP A 27 -22.86 14.80 10.36
CA ASP A 27 -23.12 14.18 11.67
C ASP A 27 -24.17 13.06 11.62
N ASP A 28 -24.39 12.46 10.45
CA ASP A 28 -25.39 11.39 10.21
C ASP A 28 -25.07 10.09 10.99
N ARG A 29 -23.79 9.83 11.29
CA ARG A 29 -23.25 8.67 12.05
C ARG A 29 -23.46 7.30 11.41
N HIS A 30 -24.34 7.17 10.43
CA HIS A 30 -24.69 5.94 9.74
C HIS A 30 -25.37 6.23 8.39
N GLY A 31 -25.43 5.22 7.54
CA GLY A 31 -26.05 5.27 6.22
C GLY A 31 -25.23 5.98 5.14
N SER A 32 -25.70 5.86 3.90
CA SER A 32 -25.06 6.33 2.67
C SER A 32 -25.57 7.69 2.18
N GLY A 33 -26.08 8.54 3.08
CA GLY A 33 -26.60 9.85 2.74
C GLY A 33 -26.20 10.91 3.75
N ALA A 34 -25.84 12.10 3.26
CA ALA A 34 -25.50 13.26 4.08
C ALA A 34 -26.64 14.28 4.04
N LEU A 35 -27.07 14.75 5.21
CA LEU A 35 -28.11 15.78 5.29
C LEU A 35 -27.57 17.15 4.85
N GLU A 36 -28.23 17.77 3.87
CA GLU A 36 -28.11 19.19 3.55
C GLU A 36 -29.15 19.95 4.38
N ALA A 37 -28.70 20.62 5.43
CA ALA A 37 -29.54 21.14 6.51
C ALA A 37 -30.44 22.33 6.10
N VAL A 38 -30.15 23.04 5.00
CA VAL A 38 -30.94 24.20 4.56
C VAL A 38 -32.21 23.75 3.84
N SER A 39 -32.08 22.82 2.88
CA SER A 39 -33.23 22.29 2.13
C SER A 39 -33.86 21.05 2.75
N GLY A 40 -33.17 20.39 3.69
CA GLY A 40 -33.58 19.10 4.27
C GLY A 40 -33.37 17.91 3.33
N ARG A 41 -32.69 18.11 2.19
CA ARG A 41 -32.37 17.05 1.23
C ARG A 41 -31.28 16.15 1.79
N ARG A 42 -31.32 14.85 1.46
CA ARG A 42 -30.18 13.94 1.66
C ARG A 42 -29.45 13.74 0.34
N ASP A 43 -28.20 14.16 0.31
CA ASP A 43 -27.30 13.94 -0.83
C ASP A 43 -26.57 12.61 -0.66
N ALA A 44 -26.35 11.88 -1.76
CA ALA A 44 -25.73 10.56 -1.70
C ALA A 44 -24.25 10.67 -1.35
N VAL A 45 -23.81 9.87 -0.38
CA VAL A 45 -22.41 9.64 -0.06
C VAL A 45 -21.95 8.45 -0.89
N ALA A 46 -21.13 8.67 -1.92
CA ALA A 46 -20.46 7.60 -2.62
C ALA A 46 -19.50 6.92 -1.65
N TYR A 47 -19.45 5.59 -1.67
CA TYR A 47 -18.51 4.79 -0.92
C TYR A 47 -18.49 3.39 -1.52
N VAL A 48 -17.29 2.82 -1.68
CA VAL A 48 -17.13 1.53 -2.37
C VAL A 48 -17.93 0.38 -1.74
N PHE A 49 -18.15 0.41 -0.42
CA PHE A 49 -18.84 -0.67 0.30
C PHE A 49 -20.32 -0.40 0.60
N ASN A 50 -20.90 0.66 0.03
CA ASN A 50 -22.36 0.79 0.00
C ASN A 50 -23.01 -0.37 -0.76
N HIS A 51 -22.31 -0.89 -1.77
CA HIS A 51 -22.68 -2.06 -2.58
C HIS A 51 -21.43 -2.93 -2.79
N ALA A 52 -21.00 -3.59 -1.73
CA ALA A 52 -19.73 -4.30 -1.68
C ALA A 52 -19.75 -5.58 -2.54
N ARG A 53 -18.67 -5.83 -3.30
CA ARG A 53 -18.54 -7.04 -4.15
C ARG A 53 -18.06 -8.27 -3.38
N PHE A 54 -17.08 -8.10 -2.51
CA PHE A 54 -16.34 -9.23 -1.90
C PHE A 54 -16.68 -9.48 -0.44
N LYS A 55 -17.34 -8.53 0.22
CA LYS A 55 -17.78 -8.54 1.62
C LYS A 55 -19.23 -8.09 1.73
N PRO A 56 -19.88 -8.21 2.90
CA PRO A 56 -21.19 -7.58 3.14
C PRO A 56 -21.14 -6.05 3.03
N ASP A 57 -22.27 -5.43 2.69
CA ASP A 57 -22.40 -3.97 2.67
C ASP A 57 -22.09 -3.36 4.04
N SER A 58 -21.55 -2.15 4.05
CA SER A 58 -21.27 -1.39 5.26
C SER A 58 -21.33 0.11 5.01
N ASP A 59 -21.70 0.86 6.04
CA ASP A 59 -21.78 2.30 5.98
C ASP A 59 -20.43 2.97 5.67
N PRO A 60 -20.46 4.19 5.09
CA PRO A 60 -19.30 5.07 5.05
C PRO A 60 -18.67 5.28 6.44
N GLN A 61 -17.43 5.75 6.45
CA GLN A 61 -16.60 5.85 7.65
C GLN A 61 -16.97 7.07 8.51
N TRP A 62 -18.12 7.04 9.14
CA TRP A 62 -18.55 8.05 10.11
C TRP A 62 -17.73 7.97 11.42
N ARG A 63 -17.47 9.12 12.05
CA ARG A 63 -16.79 9.21 13.34
C ARG A 63 -17.71 9.79 14.42
N PRO A 64 -17.54 9.34 15.68
CA PRO A 64 -18.35 9.81 16.79
C PRO A 64 -17.96 11.24 17.20
N ALA A 65 -18.87 11.94 17.89
CA ALA A 65 -18.69 13.31 18.37
C ALA A 65 -17.36 13.59 19.10
N ALA A 66 -16.76 12.59 19.77
CA ALA A 66 -15.54 12.77 20.55
C ALA A 66 -14.33 13.25 19.71
N ALA A 67 -14.28 12.87 18.43
CA ALA A 67 -13.19 13.23 17.51
C ALA A 67 -13.55 14.39 16.56
N CYS A 68 -14.80 14.86 16.59
CA CYS A 68 -15.36 15.76 15.59
C CYS A 68 -15.64 17.15 16.17
N ILE A 69 -15.77 18.15 15.30
CA ILE A 69 -16.06 19.52 15.71
C ILE A 69 -17.51 19.62 16.21
N LYS A 70 -18.43 18.90 15.56
CA LYS A 70 -19.85 18.84 15.95
C LYS A 70 -20.24 17.41 16.37
N GLY A 71 -21.52 17.06 16.23
CA GLY A 71 -22.09 15.79 16.71
C GLY A 71 -21.52 14.52 16.06
N GLY A 72 -20.80 14.66 14.94
CA GLY A 72 -20.14 13.60 14.19
C GLY A 72 -19.43 14.22 12.96
N CYS A 73 -18.65 13.42 12.26
CA CYS A 73 -17.92 13.83 11.06
C CYS A 73 -17.68 12.63 10.13
N LEU A 74 -17.27 12.88 8.89
CA LEU A 74 -17.03 11.83 7.89
C LEU A 74 -15.54 11.73 7.56
N LEU A 75 -15.01 10.51 7.56
CA LEU A 75 -13.70 10.20 7.00
C LEU A 75 -13.83 9.94 5.50
N PHE A 76 -13.14 10.76 4.72
CA PHE A 76 -12.95 10.55 3.29
C PHE A 76 -11.71 9.67 3.07
N ASP A 77 -11.87 8.56 2.35
CA ASP A 77 -10.85 7.52 2.17
C ASP A 77 -9.83 7.82 1.06
N GLY A 78 -9.90 9.01 0.44
CA GLY A 78 -8.98 9.41 -0.62
C GLY A 78 -9.25 8.80 -1.99
N TYR A 79 -10.29 7.98 -2.21
CA TYR A 79 -10.52 7.40 -3.55
C TYR A 79 -11.96 7.01 -3.89
N SER A 80 -12.80 6.71 -2.91
CA SER A 80 -14.17 6.21 -3.12
C SER A 80 -15.24 6.99 -2.37
N THR A 81 -14.84 7.73 -1.34
CA THR A 81 -15.75 8.55 -0.53
C THR A 81 -15.88 9.95 -1.11
N ASP A 82 -17.06 10.31 -1.60
CA ASP A 82 -17.41 11.67 -2.00
C ASP A 82 -18.91 11.94 -1.76
N ILE A 83 -19.32 13.19 -1.90
CA ILE A 83 -20.75 13.55 -1.93
C ILE A 83 -21.03 14.30 -3.22
N THR A 84 -22.09 13.91 -3.93
CA THR A 84 -22.58 14.61 -5.11
C THR A 84 -23.91 15.28 -4.79
N ALA A 85 -23.95 16.60 -4.95
CA ALA A 85 -25.11 17.44 -4.70
C ALA A 85 -25.56 18.18 -5.98
N PRO A 86 -26.82 18.65 -6.05
CA PRO A 86 -27.30 19.48 -7.15
C PRO A 86 -26.40 20.70 -7.41
N ALA A 87 -26.31 21.09 -8.69
CA ALA A 87 -25.54 22.24 -9.12
C ALA A 87 -26.04 23.53 -8.46
N LEU A 88 -25.10 24.36 -7.99
CA LEU A 88 -25.38 25.75 -7.61
C LEU A 88 -25.62 26.59 -8.86
N THR A 89 -26.40 27.65 -8.69
CA THR A 89 -26.76 28.60 -9.74
C THR A 89 -26.14 29.97 -9.50
N ALA A 90 -25.88 30.71 -10.57
CA ALA A 90 -25.35 32.07 -10.47
C ALA A 90 -26.28 33.00 -9.66
N ALA A 91 -27.59 32.74 -9.66
CA ALA A 91 -28.55 33.50 -8.86
C ALA A 91 -28.33 33.34 -7.34
N GLN A 92 -27.95 32.14 -6.88
CA GLN A 92 -27.65 31.87 -5.47
C GLN A 92 -26.38 32.59 -5.01
N LEU A 93 -25.38 32.70 -5.88
CA LEU A 93 -24.06 33.27 -5.56
C LEU A 93 -23.91 34.76 -5.95
N GLY A 94 -24.95 35.36 -6.55
CA GLY A 94 -24.86 36.67 -7.21
C GLY A 94 -24.60 37.87 -6.30
N ALA A 95 -24.79 37.74 -4.98
CA ALA A 95 -24.49 38.76 -3.98
C ALA A 95 -23.09 38.58 -3.35
N GLY A 96 -22.27 37.70 -3.92
CA GLY A 96 -21.06 37.18 -3.27
C GLY A 96 -21.37 35.99 -2.38
N TRP A 97 -20.32 35.34 -1.89
CA TRP A 97 -20.45 34.10 -1.14
C TRP A 97 -19.22 33.83 -0.28
N THR A 98 -19.40 32.95 0.70
CA THR A 98 -18.32 32.35 1.49
C THR A 98 -18.53 30.85 1.59
N MET A 99 -17.51 30.09 1.23
CA MET A 99 -17.44 28.63 1.37
C MET A 99 -16.51 28.30 2.53
N SER A 100 -16.88 27.34 3.36
CA SER A 100 -16.06 26.92 4.50
C SER A 100 -16.22 25.44 4.83
N ALA A 101 -15.22 24.88 5.49
CA ALA A 101 -15.25 23.53 6.05
C ALA A 101 -14.27 23.44 7.22
N TRP A 102 -14.56 22.56 8.18
CA TRP A 102 -13.54 22.01 9.05
C TRP A 102 -12.91 20.81 8.35
N VAL A 103 -11.58 20.75 8.31
CA VAL A 103 -10.83 19.67 7.67
C VAL A 103 -9.67 19.22 8.55
N ALA A 104 -9.40 17.92 8.56
CA ALA A 104 -8.18 17.33 9.11
C ALA A 104 -7.58 16.37 8.08
N PRO A 105 -6.68 16.87 7.20
CA PRO A 105 -6.02 16.06 6.17
C PRO A 105 -5.18 14.93 6.78
N HIS A 106 -5.23 13.72 6.23
CA HIS A 106 -4.34 12.64 6.67
C HIS A 106 -3.08 12.51 5.79
N ALA A 107 -3.23 12.73 4.48
CA ALA A 107 -2.11 12.88 3.56
C ALA A 107 -2.42 13.91 2.48
N PHE A 108 -1.41 14.34 1.73
CA PHE A 108 -1.55 15.31 0.64
C PHE A 108 -1.30 14.61 -0.70
N GLU A 109 -2.23 14.77 -1.62
CA GLU A 109 -2.16 14.14 -2.94
C GLU A 109 -1.10 14.80 -3.83
N TRP A 110 -0.79 14.15 -4.95
CA TRP A 110 0.14 14.61 -5.97
C TRP A 110 -0.26 15.91 -6.68
N GLY A 111 -1.56 16.17 -6.83
CA GLY A 111 -2.08 17.32 -7.57
C GLY A 111 -2.11 17.13 -9.09
N ASP A 112 -2.40 15.91 -9.56
CA ASP A 112 -2.46 15.58 -10.99
C ASP A 112 -3.28 16.59 -11.81
N GLY A 113 -2.70 17.02 -12.93
CA GLY A 113 -3.30 18.05 -13.78
C GLY A 113 -3.32 19.46 -13.17
N GLY A 114 -2.60 19.72 -12.08
CA GLY A 114 -2.62 21.00 -11.38
C GLY A 114 -3.94 21.28 -10.66
N GLN A 115 -4.64 20.21 -10.26
CA GLN A 115 -5.95 20.28 -9.63
C GLN A 115 -5.90 20.08 -8.12
N TYR A 116 -6.87 20.69 -7.44
CA TYR A 116 -7.05 20.54 -6.00
C TYR A 116 -7.69 19.19 -5.67
N SER A 117 -7.26 18.59 -4.56
CA SER A 117 -8.08 17.63 -3.82
C SER A 117 -9.17 18.44 -3.11
N ALA A 118 -10.35 18.52 -3.74
CA ALA A 118 -11.32 19.55 -3.42
C ALA A 118 -12.14 19.24 -2.14
N PHE A 119 -12.33 20.27 -1.31
CA PHE A 119 -13.35 20.27 -0.27
C PHE A 119 -14.73 20.47 -0.91
N LEU A 120 -14.81 21.42 -1.83
CA LEU A 120 -15.99 21.74 -2.63
C LEU A 120 -15.57 22.06 -4.06
N SER A 121 -16.22 21.44 -5.05
CA SER A 121 -15.92 21.70 -6.47
C SER A 121 -17.17 21.69 -7.34
N GLN A 122 -17.29 22.72 -8.17
CA GLN A 122 -18.20 22.81 -9.31
C GLN A 122 -17.47 23.62 -10.40
N PHE A 123 -16.39 23.05 -10.92
CA PHE A 123 -15.54 23.65 -11.96
C PHE A 123 -15.67 22.89 -13.28
N ASP A 124 -15.58 23.62 -14.37
CA ASP A 124 -15.50 23.08 -15.72
C ASP A 124 -14.28 23.64 -16.44
N GLU A 125 -13.32 22.77 -16.74
CA GLU A 125 -12.03 23.14 -17.33
C GLU A 125 -12.16 23.65 -18.76
N ALA A 126 -13.10 23.10 -19.54
CA ALA A 126 -13.28 23.45 -20.95
C ALA A 126 -13.84 24.86 -21.11
N THR A 127 -14.86 25.18 -20.31
CA THR A 127 -15.49 26.51 -20.31
C THR A 127 -14.80 27.49 -19.37
N ARG A 128 -13.90 27.00 -18.50
CA ARG A 128 -13.23 27.79 -17.45
C ARG A 128 -14.23 28.55 -16.59
N THR A 129 -15.28 27.85 -16.16
CA THR A 129 -16.33 28.41 -15.30
C THR A 129 -16.41 27.64 -13.99
N GLY A 130 -16.92 28.29 -12.95
CA GLY A 130 -17.18 27.66 -11.67
C GLY A 130 -16.09 27.89 -10.63
N PHE A 131 -15.98 26.97 -9.67
CA PHE A 131 -14.98 27.05 -8.61
C PHE A 131 -14.46 25.67 -8.17
N ALA A 132 -13.24 25.64 -7.64
CA ALA A 132 -12.68 24.52 -6.92
C ALA A 132 -11.94 25.03 -5.68
N PHE A 133 -12.45 24.69 -4.50
CA PHE A 133 -11.91 25.04 -3.20
C PHE A 133 -11.33 23.78 -2.56
N GLY A 134 -10.05 23.76 -2.23
CA GLY A 134 -9.40 22.53 -1.79
C GLY A 134 -7.94 22.65 -1.38
N MET A 135 -7.37 21.51 -1.03
CA MET A 135 -5.94 21.36 -0.80
C MET A 135 -5.21 20.97 -2.07
N TYR A 136 -3.93 21.28 -2.11
CA TYR A 136 -2.96 20.89 -3.11
C TYR A 136 -1.76 20.24 -2.41
N ARG A 137 -0.67 20.03 -3.14
CA ARG A 137 0.54 19.36 -2.63
C ARG A 137 1.01 19.98 -1.31
N PHE A 138 1.49 19.10 -0.42
CA PHE A 138 2.23 19.47 0.79
C PHE A 138 1.47 20.43 1.73
N GLY A 139 0.14 20.33 1.76
CA GLY A 139 -0.71 21.13 2.63
C GLY A 139 -0.97 22.56 2.14
N THR A 140 -0.43 22.94 0.98
CA THR A 140 -0.90 24.17 0.30
C THR A 140 -2.38 24.02 -0.02
N TRP A 141 -3.14 25.11 -0.02
CA TRP A 141 -4.57 25.08 -0.24
C TRP A 141 -5.05 26.42 -0.77
N GLY A 142 -6.26 26.45 -1.32
CA GLY A 142 -6.75 27.66 -1.94
C GLY A 142 -8.04 27.46 -2.71
N ILE A 143 -8.33 28.46 -3.56
CA ILE A 143 -9.52 28.47 -4.39
C ILE A 143 -9.21 28.91 -5.81
N LYS A 144 -9.68 28.10 -6.76
CA LYS A 144 -9.68 28.39 -8.19
C LYS A 144 -11.06 28.84 -8.62
N LEU A 145 -11.15 29.94 -9.35
CA LEU A 145 -12.39 30.56 -9.84
C LEU A 145 -12.32 30.75 -11.35
N GLY A 146 -13.38 30.36 -12.04
CA GLY A 146 -13.51 30.44 -13.49
C GLY A 146 -14.42 31.59 -13.93
N PHE A 147 -13.90 32.47 -14.80
CA PHE A 147 -14.59 33.65 -15.33
C PHE A 147 -14.89 33.51 -16.84
N GLY A 148 -14.81 32.30 -17.39
CA GLY A 148 -14.94 32.02 -18.82
C GLY A 148 -13.66 32.32 -19.59
N GLY A 149 -13.37 33.61 -19.82
CA GLY A 149 -12.15 34.03 -20.53
C GLY A 149 -10.87 33.80 -19.72
N ALA A 150 -10.98 33.82 -18.40
CA ALA A 150 -9.85 33.75 -17.46
C ALA A 150 -10.13 32.78 -16.31
N VAL A 151 -9.06 32.29 -15.70
CA VAL A 151 -9.07 31.54 -14.44
C VAL A 151 -8.23 32.30 -13.43
N PHE A 152 -8.74 32.44 -12.22
CA PHE A 152 -8.02 33.02 -11.09
C PHE A 152 -7.78 31.93 -10.04
N ASP A 153 -6.54 31.77 -9.61
CA ASP A 153 -6.15 30.79 -8.60
C ASP A 153 -5.43 31.53 -7.45
N LEU A 154 -6.02 31.50 -6.26
CA LEU A 154 -5.44 32.08 -5.05
C LEU A 154 -5.09 30.96 -4.08
N ARG A 155 -3.81 30.91 -3.69
CA ARG A 155 -3.25 29.91 -2.78
C ARG A 155 -2.68 30.55 -1.52
N ALA A 156 -2.79 29.85 -0.41
CA ALA A 156 -2.07 30.12 0.82
C ALA A 156 -0.83 29.20 0.88
N ASP A 157 0.29 29.66 0.34
CA ASP A 157 1.52 28.86 0.21
C ASP A 157 2.37 28.83 1.50
N ASP A 158 2.27 29.89 2.31
CA ASP A 158 3.00 30.10 3.57
C ASP A 158 2.22 29.65 4.82
N ARG A 159 0.92 29.38 4.68
CA ARG A 159 0.03 28.91 5.76
C ARG A 159 -0.58 27.55 5.38
N ARG A 160 0.28 26.52 5.42
CA ARG A 160 -0.07 25.15 5.05
C ARG A 160 -0.95 24.47 6.08
N LEU A 161 -1.82 23.58 5.62
CA LEU A 161 -2.62 22.72 6.47
C LEU A 161 -1.73 21.64 7.12
N PRO A 162 -1.81 21.43 8.43
CA PRO A 162 -1.17 20.30 9.10
C PRO A 162 -1.88 18.98 8.75
N LYS A 163 -1.14 17.87 8.85
CA LYS A 163 -1.75 16.53 8.85
C LYS A 163 -2.36 16.24 10.22
N ASP A 164 -3.41 15.43 10.26
CA ASP A 164 -4.05 14.86 11.45
C ASP A 164 -4.43 15.90 12.51
N THR A 165 -4.76 17.11 12.07
CA THR A 165 -5.14 18.22 12.94
C THR A 165 -6.27 19.00 12.29
N TRP A 166 -7.31 19.30 13.06
CA TRP A 166 -8.43 20.13 12.59
C TRP A 166 -7.98 21.55 12.27
N SER A 167 -8.38 22.02 11.10
CA SER A 167 -8.28 23.41 10.66
C SER A 167 -9.60 23.85 10.05
N HIS A 168 -10.05 25.06 10.37
CA HIS A 168 -11.18 25.69 9.70
C HIS A 168 -10.68 26.49 8.49
N VAL A 169 -11.06 26.06 7.30
CA VAL A 169 -10.72 26.74 6.04
C VAL A 169 -11.95 27.48 5.52
N ALA A 170 -11.76 28.70 5.02
CA ALA A 170 -12.80 29.42 4.30
C ALA A 170 -12.26 30.23 3.13
N ALA A 171 -13.08 30.39 2.09
CA ALA A 171 -12.84 31.26 0.97
C ALA A 171 -14.07 32.14 0.73
N SER A 172 -13.88 33.45 0.56
CA SER A 172 -14.97 34.39 0.23
C SER A 172 -14.71 35.13 -1.08
N TYR A 173 -15.78 35.44 -1.80
CA TYR A 173 -15.74 36.25 -3.01
C TYR A 173 -16.77 37.38 -2.97
N ASP A 174 -16.28 38.62 -3.08
CA ASP A 174 -17.08 39.82 -3.27
C ASP A 174 -17.11 40.20 -4.76
N PRO A 175 -18.26 40.11 -5.45
CA PRO A 175 -18.37 40.46 -6.87
C PRO A 175 -18.24 41.96 -7.13
N HIS A 176 -18.52 42.83 -6.15
CA HIS A 176 -18.44 44.28 -6.34
C HIS A 176 -16.97 44.74 -6.43
N GLY A 177 -16.14 44.31 -5.47
CA GLY A 177 -14.70 44.56 -5.46
C GLY A 177 -13.87 43.55 -6.26
N ARG A 178 -14.50 42.50 -6.80
CA ARG A 178 -13.84 41.29 -7.34
C ARG A 178 -12.83 40.69 -6.37
N THR A 179 -13.06 40.84 -5.07
CA THR A 179 -12.08 40.46 -4.05
C THR A 179 -12.29 39.03 -3.63
N VAL A 180 -11.24 38.22 -3.68
CA VAL A 180 -11.21 36.86 -3.16
C VAL A 180 -10.35 36.85 -1.90
N ARG A 181 -10.81 36.21 -0.82
CA ARG A 181 -10.08 36.10 0.45
C ARG A 181 -10.03 34.66 0.91
N LEU A 182 -8.93 34.27 1.54
CA LEU A 182 -8.77 32.98 2.22
C LEU A 182 -8.63 33.21 3.73
N PHE A 183 -9.24 32.34 4.52
CA PHE A 183 -9.19 32.37 5.97
C PHE A 183 -8.81 31.01 6.55
N LEU A 184 -7.88 31.01 7.50
CA LEU A 184 -7.46 29.84 8.27
C LEU A 184 -7.75 30.09 9.74
N ASP A 185 -8.56 29.23 10.37
CA ASP A 185 -8.92 29.31 11.79
C ASP A 185 -9.48 30.69 12.21
N GLY A 186 -10.17 31.35 11.29
CA GLY A 186 -10.77 32.67 11.49
C GLY A 186 -9.88 33.85 11.13
N GLU A 187 -8.60 33.63 10.84
CA GLU A 187 -7.66 34.67 10.41
C GLU A 187 -7.65 34.78 8.88
N GLN A 188 -7.70 35.99 8.33
CA GLN A 188 -7.48 36.18 6.88
C GLN A 188 -6.00 35.98 6.56
N VAL A 189 -5.69 34.96 5.75
CA VAL A 189 -4.30 34.60 5.40
C VAL A 189 -3.90 35.04 4.00
N ALA A 190 -4.86 35.19 3.09
CA ALA A 190 -4.59 35.66 1.72
C ALA A 190 -5.74 36.48 1.18
N SER A 191 -5.43 37.38 0.24
CA SER A 191 -6.42 38.15 -0.52
C SER A 191 -5.90 38.42 -1.92
N GLY A 192 -6.79 38.48 -2.89
CA GLY A 192 -6.45 38.85 -4.25
C GLY A 192 -7.65 39.44 -5.00
N THR A 193 -7.37 40.03 -6.16
CA THR A 193 -8.39 40.64 -7.01
C THR A 193 -8.56 39.77 -8.25
N GLY A 194 -9.78 39.28 -8.47
CA GLY A 194 -10.13 38.51 -9.65
C GLY A 194 -9.96 39.30 -10.97
N PRO A 195 -10.05 38.63 -12.13
CA PRO A 195 -9.78 39.23 -13.43
C PRO A 195 -10.72 40.41 -13.73
N ALA A 196 -10.26 41.37 -14.54
CA ALA A 196 -11.08 42.51 -14.96
C ALA A 196 -12.12 42.13 -16.02
N GLU A 197 -11.81 41.09 -16.80
CA GLU A 197 -12.65 40.58 -17.87
C GLU A 197 -13.38 39.31 -17.41
N GLY A 198 -14.60 39.15 -17.91
CA GLY A 198 -15.46 38.02 -17.56
C GLY A 198 -16.28 38.23 -16.29
N SER A 199 -17.15 37.27 -16.00
CA SER A 199 -17.97 37.23 -14.79
C SER A 199 -17.94 35.81 -14.25
N LEU A 200 -17.97 35.65 -12.93
CA LEU A 200 -18.05 34.34 -12.31
C LEU A 200 -19.35 33.66 -12.78
N ALA A 201 -19.21 32.65 -13.62
CA ALA A 201 -20.33 31.83 -14.09
C ALA A 201 -20.22 30.44 -13.47
N LEU A 202 -21.35 29.77 -13.26
CA LEU A 202 -21.36 28.39 -12.75
C LEU A 202 -21.74 27.43 -13.88
N PRO A 203 -20.97 26.34 -14.09
CA PRO A 203 -21.32 25.34 -15.07
C PRO A 203 -22.55 24.54 -14.59
N PRO A 204 -23.34 23.95 -15.52
CA PRO A 204 -24.45 23.06 -15.18
C PRO A 204 -23.92 21.67 -14.79
N ARG A 205 -23.00 21.63 -13.83
CA ARG A 205 -22.33 20.44 -13.31
C ARG A 205 -22.70 20.28 -11.84
N ALA A 206 -22.86 19.04 -11.40
CA ALA A 206 -23.12 18.76 -10.00
C ALA A 206 -22.02 19.34 -9.10
N LEU A 207 -22.42 19.77 -7.90
CA LEU A 207 -21.49 20.13 -6.84
C LEU A 207 -20.92 18.84 -6.24
N THR A 208 -19.63 18.83 -5.98
CA THR A 208 -18.92 17.70 -5.38
C THR A 208 -18.26 18.13 -4.07
N ILE A 209 -18.33 17.29 -3.04
CA ILE A 209 -17.64 17.45 -1.75
C ILE A 209 -16.63 16.31 -1.61
N GLY A 210 -15.39 16.64 -1.26
CA GLY A 210 -14.30 15.67 -1.08
C GLY A 210 -13.65 15.19 -2.38
N ARG A 211 -14.04 15.72 -3.55
CA ARG A 211 -13.43 15.41 -4.84
C ARG A 211 -13.57 16.57 -5.81
N TYR A 212 -12.57 16.74 -6.67
CA TYR A 212 -12.65 17.66 -7.80
C TYR A 212 -13.73 17.24 -8.81
N SER A 213 -14.42 18.20 -9.43
CA SER A 213 -15.58 17.92 -10.28
C SER A 213 -15.23 17.26 -11.62
N GLN A 214 -13.95 17.26 -12.01
CA GLN A 214 -13.41 16.58 -13.19
C GLN A 214 -12.08 15.88 -12.83
N PRO A 215 -12.14 14.86 -11.96
CA PRO A 215 -10.94 14.22 -11.43
C PRO A 215 -10.14 13.57 -12.57
N ARG A 216 -8.81 13.58 -12.45
CA ARG A 216 -7.98 12.74 -13.32
C ARG A 216 -8.22 11.26 -13.00
N MET A 217 -7.94 10.40 -13.98
CA MET A 217 -8.16 8.97 -13.87
C MET A 217 -6.84 8.22 -13.99
N VAL A 218 -6.65 7.21 -13.13
CA VAL A 218 -5.56 6.23 -13.28
C VAL A 218 -6.16 4.83 -13.46
N ALA A 219 -5.53 4.03 -14.33
CA ALA A 219 -5.99 2.71 -14.74
C ALA A 219 -7.46 2.65 -15.22
N GLY A 220 -8.00 3.79 -15.71
CA GLY A 220 -9.40 3.92 -16.13
C GLY A 220 -10.44 3.69 -15.04
N THR A 221 -10.03 3.58 -13.78
CA THR A 221 -10.88 3.14 -12.66
C THR A 221 -10.83 4.11 -11.50
N PHE A 222 -9.63 4.49 -11.06
CA PHE A 222 -9.44 5.29 -9.87
C PHE A 222 -9.51 6.78 -10.20
N GLN A 223 -10.31 7.50 -9.43
CA GLN A 223 -10.40 8.95 -9.48
C GLN A 223 -9.32 9.54 -8.57
N LEU A 224 -8.51 10.44 -9.13
CA LEU A 224 -7.56 11.28 -8.41
C LEU A 224 -8.25 12.60 -7.99
N ASN A 225 -7.50 13.55 -7.46
CA ASN A 225 -8.01 14.86 -7.03
C ASN A 225 -9.08 14.73 -5.94
N THR A 226 -8.83 13.84 -4.99
CA THR A 226 -9.72 13.37 -3.91
C THR A 226 -9.14 13.70 -2.55
N PHE A 227 -10.00 14.14 -1.62
CA PHE A 227 -9.60 14.46 -0.26
C PHE A 227 -9.44 13.19 0.58
N LEU A 228 -8.34 13.08 1.33
CA LEU A 228 -8.08 12.02 2.29
C LEU A 228 -7.95 12.65 3.70
N GLY A 229 -8.90 12.35 4.58
CA GLY A 229 -8.96 12.92 5.92
C GLY A 229 -10.39 13.13 6.43
N LEU A 230 -10.51 13.76 7.60
CA LEU A 230 -11.80 14.08 8.20
C LEU A 230 -12.34 15.41 7.68
N MET A 231 -13.64 15.49 7.46
CA MET A 231 -14.34 16.73 7.15
C MET A 231 -15.59 16.86 8.03
N ASP A 232 -15.87 18.08 8.47
CA ASP A 232 -17.02 18.44 9.30
C ASP A 232 -17.53 19.84 8.87
N ASP A 233 -18.82 20.10 9.06
CA ASP A 233 -19.50 21.39 8.85
C ASP A 233 -19.13 22.12 7.54
N VAL A 234 -19.40 21.48 6.40
CA VAL A 234 -19.20 22.07 5.06
C VAL A 234 -20.33 23.04 4.76
N ARG A 235 -20.01 24.30 4.44
CA ARG A 235 -21.02 25.35 4.24
C ARG A 235 -20.76 26.21 3.02
N ILE A 236 -21.86 26.72 2.49
CA ILE A 236 -21.89 27.78 1.49
C ILE A 236 -22.86 28.83 1.98
N THR A 237 -22.39 30.05 2.16
CA THR A 237 -23.16 31.16 2.74
C THR A 237 -23.25 32.32 1.75
N ALA A 238 -24.37 33.04 1.77
CA ALA A 238 -24.59 34.21 0.94
C ALA A 238 -23.77 35.40 1.45
N GLY A 239 -23.11 36.12 0.54
CA GLY A 239 -22.29 37.28 0.85
C GLY A 239 -20.82 36.95 1.17
N ALA A 240 -19.96 37.94 0.96
CA ALA A 240 -18.53 37.83 1.22
C ALA A 240 -18.21 38.14 2.69
N ALA A 241 -17.81 37.12 3.46
CA ALA A 241 -17.47 37.24 4.86
C ALA A 241 -16.15 38.02 5.06
N THR A 242 -16.10 38.75 6.18
CA THR A 242 -14.88 39.37 6.72
C THR A 242 -14.17 38.42 7.69
N GLY A 243 -12.94 38.76 8.10
CA GLY A 243 -12.22 38.00 9.13
C GLY A 243 -13.00 37.88 10.45
N ASP A 244 -13.68 38.95 10.87
CA ASP A 244 -14.48 38.95 12.10
C ASP A 244 -15.70 38.00 12.02
N ASP A 245 -16.29 37.87 10.83
CA ASP A 245 -17.41 36.96 10.59
C ASP A 245 -16.96 35.51 10.69
N VAL A 246 -15.85 35.16 10.01
CA VAL A 246 -15.28 33.80 10.04
C VAL A 246 -14.78 33.45 11.45
N ALA A 247 -14.05 34.36 12.11
CA ALA A 247 -13.55 34.14 13.47
C ALA A 247 -14.67 33.95 14.49
N ARG A 248 -15.81 34.65 14.33
CA ARG A 248 -16.98 34.46 15.20
C ARG A 248 -17.59 33.07 15.03
N ARG A 249 -17.62 32.56 13.79
CA ARG A 249 -18.09 31.21 13.49
C ARG A 249 -17.17 30.15 14.09
N VAL A 250 -15.86 30.26 13.87
CA VAL A 250 -14.87 29.35 14.47
C VAL A 250 -15.01 29.31 16.00
N ARG A 251 -15.16 30.47 16.65
CA ARG A 251 -15.41 30.52 18.11
C ARG A 251 -16.71 29.82 18.52
N ALA A 252 -17.76 29.94 17.71
CA ALA A 252 -19.04 29.29 18.00
C ALA A 252 -18.95 27.76 17.85
N ASP A 253 -18.28 27.28 16.80
CA ASP A 253 -18.09 25.84 16.58
C ASP A 253 -17.24 25.21 17.70
N LEU A 254 -16.20 25.91 18.15
CA LEU A 254 -15.30 25.45 19.22
C LEU A 254 -15.84 25.69 20.64
N ALA A 255 -16.99 26.32 20.81
CA ALA A 255 -17.53 26.65 22.13
C ALA A 255 -17.78 25.38 22.99
N ALA A 256 -18.23 24.29 22.36
CA ALA A 256 -18.44 23.01 23.01
C ALA A 256 -17.12 22.31 23.43
N HIS A 257 -15.99 22.74 22.88
CA HIS A 257 -14.66 22.16 23.07
C HIS A 257 -13.70 23.07 23.84
N GLY A 258 -14.24 24.00 24.65
CA GLY A 258 -13.42 24.91 25.44
C GLY A 258 -12.57 25.88 24.60
N GLY A 259 -13.01 26.19 23.37
CA GLY A 259 -12.35 27.11 22.46
C GLY A 259 -11.17 26.51 21.69
N LYS A 260 -10.98 25.19 21.71
CA LYS A 260 -9.94 24.49 20.94
C LYS A 260 -10.55 23.33 20.18
N ALA A 261 -10.02 23.03 19.00
CA ALA A 261 -10.44 21.83 18.28
C ALA A 261 -10.04 20.56 19.08
N PRO A 262 -10.84 19.48 19.01
CA PRO A 262 -10.47 18.20 19.59
C PRO A 262 -9.14 17.70 19.04
N ALA A 263 -8.35 17.06 19.90
CA ALA A 263 -7.15 16.35 19.45
C ALA A 263 -7.56 15.02 18.80
N LEU A 264 -6.98 14.71 17.65
CA LEU A 264 -7.23 13.48 16.93
C LEU A 264 -6.27 12.37 17.38
N ALA A 265 -6.79 11.17 17.56
CA ALA A 265 -6.00 9.95 17.67
C ALA A 265 -5.79 9.36 16.28
N GLN A 266 -4.78 8.49 16.13
CA GLN A 266 -4.51 7.80 14.86
C GLN A 266 -5.75 7.07 14.32
N ALA A 267 -6.50 6.39 15.20
CA ALA A 267 -7.70 5.63 14.83
C ALA A 267 -8.83 6.51 14.26
N ASP A 268 -8.83 7.82 14.51
CA ASP A 268 -9.85 8.74 13.99
C ASP A 268 -9.63 9.00 12.50
N VAL A 269 -8.37 9.06 12.06
CA VAL A 269 -7.97 9.44 10.69
C VAL A 269 -7.58 8.26 9.80
N THR A 270 -7.46 7.05 10.35
CA THR A 270 -7.17 5.83 9.59
C THR A 270 -8.42 5.01 9.29
N ILE A 271 -8.33 4.19 8.25
CA ILE A 271 -9.32 3.15 7.93
C ILE A 271 -9.03 1.94 8.81
N ALA A 272 -9.97 1.54 9.67
CA ALA A 272 -9.78 0.40 10.56
C ALA A 272 -9.81 -0.93 9.79
N ALA A 273 -9.02 -1.93 10.20
CA ALA A 273 -9.02 -3.28 9.62
C ALA A 273 -10.43 -3.93 9.61
N SER A 274 -11.29 -3.61 10.58
CA SER A 274 -12.68 -4.08 10.65
C SER A 274 -13.53 -3.64 9.45
N THR A 275 -13.11 -2.62 8.70
CA THR A 275 -13.75 -2.17 7.46
C THR A 275 -13.84 -3.29 6.42
N PHE A 276 -12.89 -4.24 6.46
CA PHE A 276 -12.81 -5.35 5.52
C PHE A 276 -13.38 -6.66 6.08
N ALA A 277 -14.07 -6.62 7.22
CA ALA A 277 -14.66 -7.80 7.84
C ALA A 277 -15.61 -8.52 6.86
N GLY A 278 -15.43 -9.83 6.74
CA GLY A 278 -16.20 -10.66 5.81
C GLY A 278 -15.74 -10.64 4.36
N ASP A 279 -14.64 -9.95 4.01
CA ASP A 279 -14.03 -10.08 2.68
C ASP A 279 -13.50 -11.50 2.49
N ARG A 280 -14.12 -12.25 1.58
CA ARG A 280 -13.83 -13.67 1.32
C ARG A 280 -12.45 -13.96 0.74
N HIS A 281 -11.72 -12.93 0.31
CA HIS A 281 -10.43 -13.05 -0.33
C HIS A 281 -9.32 -12.37 0.46
N ARG A 282 -9.62 -11.39 1.33
CA ARG A 282 -8.58 -10.67 2.10
C ARG A 282 -7.79 -11.61 3.00
N PRO A 283 -6.45 -11.75 2.84
CA PRO A 283 -5.62 -12.54 3.74
C PRO A 283 -5.77 -12.10 5.21
N GLN A 284 -5.51 -13.02 6.13
CA GLN A 284 -5.71 -12.87 7.57
C GLN A 284 -4.47 -13.19 8.40
N TYR A 285 -3.54 -13.97 7.87
CA TYR A 285 -2.26 -14.30 8.50
C TYR A 285 -1.01 -13.96 7.67
N HIS A 286 -1.18 -13.34 6.51
CA HIS A 286 -0.12 -12.62 5.81
C HIS A 286 -0.20 -11.13 6.18
N ALA A 287 0.95 -10.48 6.37
CA ALA A 287 0.98 -9.06 6.69
C ALA A 287 0.44 -8.24 5.50
N MET A 288 -0.35 -7.21 5.79
CA MET A 288 -0.94 -6.32 4.79
C MET A 288 -1.18 -4.94 5.41
N PRO A 289 -1.25 -3.86 4.61
CA PRO A 289 -1.64 -2.58 5.15
C PRO A 289 -3.07 -2.64 5.66
N ASP A 290 -3.38 -1.75 6.60
CA ASP A 290 -4.74 -1.56 7.10
C ASP A 290 -5.71 -1.36 5.92
N ALA A 291 -5.34 -0.56 4.93
CA ALA A 291 -6.07 -0.31 3.69
C ALA A 291 -5.15 0.16 2.55
N GLY A 292 -5.67 0.11 1.32
CA GLY A 292 -5.02 0.68 0.13
C GLY A 292 -3.96 -0.22 -0.49
N TRP A 293 -2.95 0.40 -1.09
CA TRP A 293 -1.91 -0.30 -1.85
C TRP A 293 -0.67 -0.57 -1.00
N MET A 294 -0.07 -1.76 -1.18
CA MET A 294 1.33 -1.99 -0.81
C MET A 294 2.16 -2.56 -1.97
N ASN A 295 3.46 -2.20 -2.05
CA ASN A 295 4.46 -3.04 -2.74
C ASN A 295 5.27 -3.85 -1.73
N GLU A 296 6.54 -4.16 -2.03
CA GLU A 296 7.42 -4.97 -1.21
C GLU A 296 7.58 -4.48 0.24
N PRO A 297 7.51 -5.40 1.21
CA PRO A 297 8.07 -5.16 2.52
C PRO A 297 9.60 -5.09 2.43
N HIS A 298 10.18 -4.10 3.09
CA HIS A 298 11.61 -3.82 3.03
C HIS A 298 12.14 -3.20 4.31
N ALA A 299 13.46 -2.97 4.33
CA ALA A 299 14.18 -2.41 5.48
C ALA A 299 13.94 -3.14 6.83
N PRO A 300 13.98 -4.49 6.89
CA PRO A 300 13.82 -5.20 8.15
C PRO A 300 14.98 -4.95 9.11
N PHE A 301 14.67 -4.70 10.38
CA PHE A 301 15.65 -4.70 11.46
C PHE A 301 15.02 -5.10 12.80
N TYR A 302 15.86 -5.33 13.81
CA TYR A 302 15.42 -5.59 15.17
C TYR A 302 16.04 -4.57 16.13
N GLN A 303 15.22 -3.93 16.95
CA GLN A 303 15.62 -2.94 17.95
C GLN A 303 14.81 -3.15 19.23
N ASP A 304 15.49 -3.20 20.38
CA ASP A 304 14.87 -3.15 21.72
C ASP A 304 13.60 -4.00 21.92
N GLY A 305 13.65 -5.27 21.48
CA GLY A 305 12.55 -6.21 21.66
C GLY A 305 11.58 -6.34 20.48
N ARG A 306 11.72 -5.51 19.44
CA ARG A 306 10.81 -5.47 18.30
C ARG A 306 11.52 -5.66 16.98
N TYR A 307 10.88 -6.40 16.09
CA TYR A 307 11.16 -6.40 14.67
C TYR A 307 10.42 -5.23 14.03
N HIS A 308 11.11 -4.48 13.18
CA HIS A 308 10.57 -3.39 12.37
C HIS A 308 10.62 -3.83 10.91
N LEU A 309 9.56 -3.55 10.16
CA LEU A 309 9.45 -3.82 8.73
C LEU A 309 8.68 -2.68 8.07
N PHE A 310 9.17 -2.18 6.95
CA PHE A 310 8.55 -1.09 6.20
C PHE A 310 7.97 -1.64 4.90
N PHE A 311 7.17 -0.85 4.20
CA PHE A 311 6.65 -1.23 2.89
C PHE A 311 6.25 0.03 2.12
N GLN A 312 6.34 -0.02 0.79
CA GLN A 312 5.78 1.08 -0.02
C GLN A 312 4.26 1.10 0.15
N LYS A 313 3.69 2.27 0.43
CA LYS A 313 2.26 2.47 0.66
C LYS A 313 1.73 3.60 -0.22
N ASN A 314 0.56 3.42 -0.84
CA ASN A 314 -0.24 4.56 -1.32
C ASN A 314 -1.46 4.73 -0.39
N PRO A 315 -1.54 5.82 0.38
CA PRO A 315 -2.67 6.04 1.28
C PRO A 315 -3.95 6.47 0.54
N PHE A 316 -3.84 6.87 -0.75
CA PHE A 316 -4.98 7.32 -1.57
C PHE A 316 -5.73 6.19 -2.27
N GLY A 317 -5.57 4.94 -1.83
CA GLY A 317 -6.35 3.81 -2.35
C GLY A 317 -5.48 2.68 -2.93
N PRO A 318 -6.13 1.60 -3.42
CA PRO A 318 -5.46 0.38 -3.82
C PRO A 318 -4.93 0.46 -5.26
N PHE A 319 -4.09 1.45 -5.54
CA PHE A 319 -3.35 1.60 -6.80
C PHE A 319 -1.97 2.21 -6.56
N TRP A 320 -1.02 1.92 -7.45
CA TRP A 320 0.29 2.55 -7.42
C TRP A 320 0.22 4.02 -7.86
N HIS A 321 0.70 4.94 -7.01
CA HIS A 321 0.89 6.34 -7.36
C HIS A 321 1.86 7.02 -6.37
N GLN A 322 1.39 7.95 -5.53
CA GLN A 322 2.22 8.73 -4.62
C GLN A 322 2.75 7.89 -3.45
N ILE A 323 3.90 7.24 -3.65
CA ILE A 323 4.46 6.27 -2.71
C ILE A 323 5.03 6.93 -1.45
N HIS A 324 4.58 6.39 -0.32
CA HIS A 324 5.03 6.61 1.06
C HIS A 324 5.67 5.33 1.61
N TRP A 325 6.25 5.37 2.81
CA TRP A 325 6.62 4.18 3.56
C TRP A 325 5.65 3.93 4.73
N GLY A 326 4.91 2.83 4.68
CA GLY A 326 4.24 2.27 5.85
C GLY A 326 5.24 1.60 6.79
N HIS A 327 4.82 1.34 8.03
CA HIS A 327 5.70 0.82 9.09
C HIS A 327 4.95 -0.18 9.96
N TRP A 328 5.45 -1.41 10.01
CA TRP A 328 5.01 -2.44 10.94
C TRP A 328 6.04 -2.72 12.04
N VAL A 329 5.53 -3.04 13.22
CA VAL A 329 6.31 -3.62 14.31
C VAL A 329 5.74 -4.97 14.75
N SER A 330 6.61 -5.88 15.16
CA SER A 330 6.23 -7.22 15.62
C SER A 330 7.18 -7.75 16.70
N PRO A 331 6.69 -8.53 17.68
CA PRO A 331 7.57 -9.22 18.63
C PRO A 331 8.20 -10.51 18.05
N ASP A 332 7.64 -11.07 16.98
CA ASP A 332 7.94 -12.43 16.50
C ASP A 332 7.97 -12.60 14.96
N MET A 333 7.88 -11.51 14.21
CA MET A 333 7.76 -11.46 12.74
C MET A 333 6.47 -12.09 12.17
N VAL A 334 5.50 -12.40 13.04
CA VAL A 334 4.21 -12.98 12.66
C VAL A 334 3.09 -12.01 13.02
N HIS A 335 3.00 -11.60 14.27
CA HIS A 335 1.96 -10.68 14.74
C HIS A 335 2.42 -9.24 14.51
N TRP A 336 2.00 -8.65 13.39
CA TRP A 336 2.36 -7.30 13.00
C TRP A 336 1.30 -6.29 13.45
N ARG A 337 1.76 -5.11 13.86
CA ARG A 337 0.92 -3.93 14.09
C ARG A 337 1.42 -2.79 13.22
N GLU A 338 0.51 -2.18 12.46
CA GLU A 338 0.82 -0.98 11.69
C GLU A 338 0.92 0.25 12.58
N LEU A 339 1.96 1.03 12.31
CA LEU A 339 2.26 2.33 12.92
C LEU A 339 1.96 3.44 11.91
N PRO A 340 1.94 4.71 12.36
CA PRO A 340 1.82 5.83 11.43
C PRO A 340 2.85 5.77 10.29
N ILE A 341 2.51 6.35 9.14
CA ILE A 341 3.40 6.44 7.97
C ILE A 341 4.77 6.97 8.41
N ALA A 342 5.83 6.22 8.13
CA ALA A 342 7.18 6.55 8.55
C ALA A 342 7.80 7.66 7.70
N LEU A 343 7.65 7.58 6.37
CA LEU A 343 8.18 8.55 5.42
C LEU A 343 7.10 8.91 4.39
N ALA A 344 6.99 10.20 4.07
CA ALA A 344 6.05 10.76 3.10
C ALA A 344 6.76 11.73 2.15
N PRO A 345 6.32 11.87 0.89
CA PRO A 345 6.78 12.96 0.04
C PRO A 345 6.49 14.32 0.68
N GLU A 346 7.48 15.22 0.67
CA GLU A 346 7.40 16.56 1.24
C GLU A 346 8.03 17.61 0.31
N ASP A 347 7.77 18.88 0.59
CA ASP A 347 8.31 20.01 -0.16
C ASP A 347 9.73 20.38 0.30
N ASP A 348 10.65 19.43 0.22
CA ASP A 348 12.01 19.57 0.73
C ASP A 348 13.10 19.51 -0.36
N GLY A 349 12.72 19.22 -1.60
CA GLY A 349 13.63 19.02 -2.73
C GLY A 349 14.43 17.70 -2.69
N LEU A 350 14.30 16.90 -1.63
CA LEU A 350 14.90 15.57 -1.54
C LEU A 350 14.04 14.55 -2.27
N ALA A 351 12.79 14.38 -1.83
CA ALA A 351 11.89 13.35 -2.33
C ALA A 351 10.45 13.85 -2.52
N PRO A 352 10.24 14.98 -3.22
CA PRO A 352 8.89 15.53 -3.42
C PRO A 352 8.00 14.62 -4.28
N ASP A 353 8.61 13.72 -5.06
CA ASP A 353 7.95 12.99 -6.14
C ASP A 353 7.79 11.48 -5.86
N GLY A 354 8.27 11.00 -4.71
CA GLY A 354 8.10 9.62 -4.28
C GLY A 354 9.20 9.18 -3.32
N ILE A 355 8.83 8.31 -2.38
CA ILE A 355 9.79 7.65 -1.49
C ILE A 355 9.73 6.15 -1.77
N TRP A 356 10.57 5.69 -2.70
CA TRP A 356 10.60 4.29 -3.11
C TRP A 356 11.49 3.46 -2.20
N SER A 357 11.66 2.19 -2.54
CA SER A 357 12.18 1.17 -1.64
C SER A 357 13.64 1.37 -1.26
N GLY A 358 14.08 0.58 -0.28
CA GLY A 358 15.43 0.60 0.22
C GLY A 358 15.62 -0.35 1.39
N SER A 359 16.47 0.02 2.34
CA SER A 359 16.93 -0.88 3.41
C SER A 359 17.13 -0.16 4.74
N ALA A 360 17.46 -0.94 5.76
CA ALA A 360 17.88 -0.45 7.06
C ALA A 360 19.25 -1.02 7.44
N THR A 361 19.98 -0.27 8.24
CA THR A 361 21.20 -0.72 8.91
C THR A 361 21.32 -0.07 10.27
N HIS A 362 22.40 -0.35 11.01
CA HIS A 362 22.71 0.36 12.26
C HIS A 362 23.98 1.21 12.08
N ALA A 363 23.98 2.39 12.69
CA ALA A 363 25.16 3.22 12.87
C ALA A 363 26.12 2.60 13.92
N LYS A 364 27.34 3.15 14.07
CA LYS A 364 28.34 2.60 15.02
C LYS A 364 27.84 2.57 16.47
N ASP A 365 26.97 3.50 16.82
CA ASP A 365 26.37 3.62 18.16
C ASP A 365 25.13 2.73 18.35
N GLY A 366 24.76 1.93 17.34
CA GLY A 366 23.58 1.08 17.38
C GLY A 366 22.29 1.78 16.95
N THR A 367 22.32 3.07 16.59
CA THR A 367 21.10 3.76 16.10
C THR A 367 20.66 3.16 14.76
N PRO A 368 19.38 2.76 14.59
CA PRO A 368 18.88 2.30 13.30
C PRO A 368 18.83 3.46 12.30
N VAL A 369 19.12 3.17 11.03
CA VAL A 369 19.18 4.13 9.93
C VAL A 369 18.46 3.54 8.73
N LEU A 370 17.55 4.31 8.12
CA LEU A 370 16.87 3.94 6.88
C LEU A 370 17.59 4.57 5.69
N PHE A 371 17.66 3.82 4.60
CA PHE A 371 18.09 4.26 3.29
C PHE A 371 16.96 4.00 2.30
N PHE A 372 16.64 4.98 1.47
CA PHE A 372 15.49 4.92 0.55
C PHE A 372 15.83 5.58 -0.77
N THR A 373 15.15 5.18 -1.85
CA THR A 373 15.24 5.92 -3.10
C THR A 373 14.35 7.17 -3.05
N ALA A 374 15.00 8.33 -3.15
CA ALA A 374 14.40 9.66 -3.11
C ALA A 374 14.07 10.14 -4.54
N GLY A 375 12.78 10.11 -4.89
CA GLY A 375 12.27 10.54 -6.19
C GLY A 375 12.14 12.06 -6.31
N ASN A 376 12.78 12.64 -7.33
CA ASN A 376 12.63 14.05 -7.68
C ASN A 376 12.76 14.27 -9.19
N ASP A 377 11.64 14.50 -9.87
CA ASP A 377 11.58 14.66 -11.32
C ASP A 377 12.27 15.94 -11.83
N LYS A 378 12.58 16.88 -10.92
CA LYS A 378 13.30 18.12 -11.23
C LYS A 378 14.81 17.99 -11.03
N ALA A 379 15.30 16.91 -10.42
CA ALA A 379 16.72 16.70 -10.20
C ALA A 379 17.40 16.16 -11.49
N PRO A 380 18.73 16.35 -11.65
CA PRO A 380 19.46 15.82 -12.80
C PRO A 380 19.37 14.29 -12.94
N SER A 381 19.29 13.58 -11.80
CA SER A 381 18.90 12.18 -11.70
C SER A 381 17.61 12.12 -10.90
N HIS A 382 16.55 11.54 -11.46
CA HIS A 382 15.26 11.43 -10.79
C HIS A 382 15.31 10.46 -9.60
N GLU A 383 16.19 9.47 -9.68
CA GLU A 383 16.47 8.45 -8.67
C GLU A 383 17.78 8.76 -7.93
N ARG A 384 17.71 8.88 -6.61
CA ARG A 384 18.83 9.19 -5.70
C ARG A 384 18.65 8.46 -4.37
N VAL A 385 19.67 8.39 -3.52
CA VAL A 385 19.54 7.76 -2.20
C VAL A 385 19.39 8.81 -1.10
N GLY A 386 18.30 8.72 -0.34
CA GLY A 386 18.07 9.47 0.90
C GLY A 386 18.36 8.63 2.14
N LEU A 387 18.48 9.31 3.28
CA LEU A 387 18.74 8.70 4.60
C LEU A 387 17.74 9.23 5.62
N ALA A 388 17.28 8.40 6.57
CA ALA A 388 16.48 8.84 7.71
C ALA A 388 16.93 8.19 9.03
N ARG A 389 16.72 8.90 10.15
CA ARG A 389 16.98 8.42 11.51
C ARG A 389 15.74 8.60 12.39
N PRO A 390 15.57 7.83 13.48
CA PRO A 390 14.48 8.06 14.41
C PRO A 390 14.52 9.49 14.95
N ALA A 391 13.37 10.15 15.00
CA ALA A 391 13.24 11.48 15.59
C ALA A 391 13.40 11.42 17.12
N ASP A 392 12.99 10.30 17.74
CA ASP A 392 13.19 9.98 19.15
C ASP A 392 13.66 8.52 19.27
N PRO A 393 14.97 8.27 19.45
CA PRO A 393 15.49 6.92 19.64
C PRO A 393 15.00 6.21 20.91
N SER A 394 14.38 6.93 21.85
CA SER A 394 13.80 6.33 23.06
C SER A 394 12.37 5.85 22.84
N ASP A 395 11.72 6.21 21.72
CA ASP A 395 10.41 5.68 21.36
C ASP A 395 10.58 4.21 20.95
N PRO A 396 10.08 3.25 21.75
CA PRO A 396 10.31 1.84 21.47
C PRO A 396 9.66 1.38 20.15
N ASP A 397 8.65 2.10 19.66
CA ASP A 397 8.00 1.81 18.38
C ASP A 397 8.64 2.59 17.21
N LEU A 398 9.57 3.52 17.46
CA LEU A 398 10.23 4.38 16.46
C LEU A 398 9.24 5.01 15.47
N ARG A 399 8.17 5.63 15.97
CA ARG A 399 7.01 6.07 15.16
C ARG A 399 7.32 7.25 14.24
N ARG A 400 8.40 7.98 14.46
CA ARG A 400 8.73 9.19 13.72
C ARG A 400 10.18 9.16 13.26
N TRP A 401 10.39 9.61 12.03
CA TRP A 401 11.69 9.62 11.37
C TRP A 401 12.03 11.02 10.86
N THR A 402 13.28 11.42 11.02
CA THR A 402 13.83 12.67 10.48
C THR A 402 14.76 12.33 9.33
N ARG A 403 14.42 12.84 8.14
CA ARG A 403 15.22 12.66 6.92
C ARG A 403 16.45 13.57 6.96
N TYR A 404 17.57 13.05 6.47
CA TYR A 404 18.74 13.85 6.17
C TYR A 404 18.41 14.77 4.99
N PRO A 405 18.74 16.08 5.05
CA PRO A 405 18.13 17.08 4.16
C PRO A 405 18.57 17.00 2.70
N VAL A 406 19.60 16.23 2.37
CA VAL A 406 20.14 16.08 1.01
C VAL A 406 20.36 14.59 0.70
N PRO A 407 20.42 14.20 -0.59
CA PRO A 407 20.82 12.84 -0.94
C PRO A 407 22.20 12.49 -0.38
N VAL A 408 22.38 11.25 0.07
CA VAL A 408 23.68 10.73 0.54
C VAL A 408 24.45 10.01 -0.56
N THR A 409 23.74 9.46 -1.55
CA THR A 409 24.33 8.86 -2.75
C THR A 409 23.57 9.30 -3.99
N GLU A 410 24.30 9.69 -5.03
CA GLU A 410 23.75 10.06 -6.34
C GLU A 410 24.47 9.30 -7.46
N GLN A 411 23.79 9.05 -8.56
CA GLN A 411 24.36 8.35 -9.70
C GLN A 411 25.46 9.20 -10.35
N GLN A 412 26.67 8.64 -10.46
CA GLN A 412 27.76 9.26 -11.22
C GLN A 412 27.59 8.99 -12.74
N PRO A 413 28.01 9.90 -13.63
CA PRO A 413 28.00 9.65 -15.07
C PRO A 413 28.94 8.49 -15.45
N GLY A 414 28.42 7.48 -16.17
CA GLY A 414 29.21 6.40 -16.78
C GLY A 414 29.07 5.00 -16.14
N PRO A 415 29.21 4.83 -14.80
CA PRO A 415 29.14 3.54 -14.13
C PRO A 415 27.88 2.69 -14.36
N GLY A 416 26.72 3.34 -14.48
CA GLY A 416 25.42 2.69 -14.71
C GLY A 416 24.63 3.40 -15.80
N HIS A 417 23.54 2.77 -16.24
CA HIS A 417 22.60 3.40 -17.15
C HIS A 417 21.87 4.55 -16.46
N THR A 418 21.85 5.73 -17.10
CA THR A 418 21.23 6.94 -16.55
C THR A 418 19.77 6.70 -16.17
N GLY A 419 19.41 7.02 -14.93
CA GLY A 419 18.05 6.86 -14.42
C GLY A 419 17.71 5.46 -13.89
N ASP A 420 18.66 4.52 -13.90
CA ASP A 420 18.56 3.25 -13.18
C ASP A 420 19.44 3.32 -11.91
N PHE A 421 18.89 3.81 -10.80
CA PHE A 421 19.64 4.05 -9.56
C PHE A 421 18.75 4.00 -8.30
N ARG A 422 18.25 2.81 -7.94
CA ARG A 422 17.25 2.66 -6.88
C ARG A 422 17.51 1.49 -5.93
N ASP A 423 16.64 1.34 -4.94
CA ASP A 423 16.58 0.25 -3.97
C ASP A 423 17.91 0.01 -3.22
N PRO A 424 18.42 1.00 -2.47
CA PRO A 424 19.67 0.85 -1.73
C PRO A 424 19.59 -0.27 -0.69
N PHE A 425 20.54 -1.20 -0.71
CA PHE A 425 20.74 -2.22 0.32
C PHE A 425 22.07 -1.99 1.05
N VAL A 426 21.98 -1.57 2.32
CA VAL A 426 23.13 -1.21 3.14
C VAL A 426 23.42 -2.26 4.19
N PHE A 427 24.64 -2.77 4.20
CA PHE A 427 25.10 -3.74 5.19
C PHE A 427 26.47 -3.39 5.76
N ARG A 428 26.70 -3.84 7.00
CA ARG A 428 27.91 -3.59 7.77
C ARG A 428 28.98 -4.65 7.47
N ASP A 429 30.21 -4.20 7.28
CA ASP A 429 31.42 -5.04 7.30
C ASP A 429 32.19 -4.76 8.59
N ASP A 430 31.95 -5.57 9.62
CA ASP A 430 32.57 -5.38 10.94
C ASP A 430 34.09 -5.56 10.91
N ALA A 431 34.60 -6.47 10.08
CA ALA A 431 36.03 -6.70 9.96
C ALA A 431 36.76 -5.49 9.37
N GLY A 432 36.09 -4.73 8.50
CA GLY A 432 36.61 -3.54 7.85
C GLY A 432 36.24 -2.20 8.51
N ASP A 433 35.49 -2.21 9.62
CA ASP A 433 34.88 -1.02 10.26
C ASP A 433 34.21 -0.06 9.25
N ARG A 434 33.44 -0.61 8.31
CA ARG A 434 32.82 0.14 7.22
C ARG A 434 31.45 -0.42 6.85
N TRP A 435 30.73 0.27 5.97
CA TRP A 435 29.50 -0.22 5.35
C TRP A 435 29.67 -0.31 3.85
N PHE A 436 28.90 -1.22 3.26
CA PHE A 436 28.67 -1.30 1.82
C PHE A 436 27.21 -0.95 1.52
N GLU A 437 26.99 -0.25 0.42
CA GLU A 437 25.68 0.05 -0.15
C GLU A 437 25.63 -0.55 -1.55
N LEU A 438 24.58 -1.31 -1.82
CA LEU A 438 24.25 -1.82 -3.15
C LEU A 438 23.10 -0.96 -3.71
N VAL A 439 23.27 -0.34 -4.88
CA VAL A 439 22.19 0.39 -5.55
C VAL A 439 21.86 -0.29 -6.87
N ALA A 440 20.61 -0.69 -7.05
CA ALA A 440 20.14 -1.39 -8.22
C ALA A 440 20.33 -0.55 -9.49
N SER A 441 20.85 -1.18 -10.54
CA SER A 441 21.18 -0.51 -11.80
C SER A 441 21.33 -1.54 -12.94
N ARG A 442 21.87 -1.08 -14.06
CA ARG A 442 22.41 -1.92 -15.13
C ARG A 442 23.64 -1.27 -15.74
N VAL A 443 24.56 -2.08 -16.24
CA VAL A 443 25.75 -1.59 -16.95
C VAL A 443 25.33 -1.14 -18.35
N PRO A 444 25.79 0.02 -18.85
CA PRO A 444 25.50 0.46 -20.22
C PRO A 444 25.88 -0.60 -21.27
N GLY A 445 24.91 -1.08 -22.04
CA GLY A 445 25.11 -2.14 -23.04
C GLY A 445 25.42 -3.53 -22.47
N GLY A 446 25.24 -3.74 -21.16
CA GLY A 446 25.51 -4.98 -20.45
C GLY A 446 24.31 -5.51 -19.67
N SER A 447 24.57 -6.28 -18.61
CA SER A 447 23.54 -6.82 -17.73
C SER A 447 23.06 -5.82 -16.68
N GLY A 448 21.89 -6.10 -16.09
CA GLY A 448 21.54 -5.62 -14.75
C GLY A 448 22.64 -5.93 -13.73
N THR A 449 22.73 -5.10 -12.69
CA THR A 449 23.71 -5.21 -11.62
C THR A 449 23.26 -4.43 -10.38
N ALA A 450 24.06 -4.49 -9.31
CA ALA A 450 24.01 -3.51 -8.24
C ALA A 450 25.35 -2.75 -8.19
N LEU A 451 25.30 -1.42 -8.20
CA LEU A 451 26.46 -0.56 -8.03
C LEU A 451 26.85 -0.54 -6.55
N VAL A 452 28.09 -0.90 -6.25
CA VAL A 452 28.61 -0.96 -4.89
C VAL A 452 29.25 0.35 -4.51
N HIS A 453 28.85 0.90 -3.37
CA HIS A 453 29.48 2.01 -2.70
C HIS A 453 29.95 1.57 -1.32
N GLU A 454 30.91 2.29 -0.75
CA GLU A 454 31.34 2.07 0.63
C GLU A 454 31.42 3.37 1.41
N SER A 455 31.22 3.27 2.72
CA SER A 455 31.24 4.42 3.63
C SER A 455 31.83 4.04 4.98
N SER A 456 32.42 5.03 5.67
CA SER A 456 32.83 4.94 7.08
C SER A 456 31.91 5.70 8.04
N ASP A 457 30.86 6.36 7.54
CA ASP A 457 29.97 7.22 8.34
C ASP A 457 28.49 7.23 7.90
N LEU A 458 28.11 6.41 6.90
CA LEU A 458 26.77 6.29 6.33
C LEU A 458 26.30 7.49 5.49
N VAL A 459 27.08 8.56 5.41
CA VAL A 459 26.71 9.81 4.72
C VAL A 459 27.57 10.02 3.48
N HIS A 460 28.86 9.73 3.56
CA HIS A 460 29.79 9.91 2.45
C HIS A 460 30.12 8.55 1.83
N TRP A 461 29.75 8.39 0.56
CA TRP A 461 29.83 7.13 -0.16
C TRP A 461 30.86 7.19 -1.30
N ARG A 462 31.76 6.19 -1.34
CA ARG A 462 32.75 6.00 -2.41
C ARG A 462 32.33 4.86 -3.31
N TYR A 463 32.12 5.13 -4.60
CA TYR A 463 31.84 4.10 -5.60
C TYR A 463 33.01 3.11 -5.74
N ARG A 464 32.69 1.81 -5.83
CA ARG A 464 33.66 0.70 -5.88
C ARG A 464 33.56 -0.19 -7.13
N GLY A 465 32.48 -0.10 -7.90
CA GLY A 465 32.25 -0.94 -9.07
C GLY A 465 30.89 -1.64 -9.07
N PRO A 466 30.54 -2.38 -10.13
CA PRO A 466 29.40 -3.29 -10.10
C PRO A 466 29.69 -4.49 -9.19
N LEU A 467 28.68 -4.94 -8.44
CA LEU A 467 28.77 -6.07 -7.53
C LEU A 467 29.16 -7.35 -8.28
N PHE A 468 28.45 -7.61 -9.38
CA PHE A 468 28.73 -8.65 -10.36
C PHE A 468 28.01 -8.30 -11.67
N THR A 469 28.41 -8.94 -12.77
CA THR A 469 27.80 -8.76 -14.09
C THR A 469 27.64 -10.11 -14.77
N LEU A 470 26.69 -10.20 -15.70
CA LEU A 470 26.41 -11.38 -16.50
C LEU A 470 26.68 -11.10 -17.98
N ASP A 471 26.90 -12.17 -18.74
CA ASP A 471 26.75 -12.11 -20.19
C ASP A 471 25.25 -12.14 -20.55
N ALA A 472 24.70 -10.97 -20.87
CA ALA A 472 23.30 -10.84 -21.23
C ALA A 472 22.94 -11.52 -22.58
N GLN A 473 23.92 -11.80 -23.46
CA GLN A 473 23.65 -12.59 -24.67
C GLN A 473 23.44 -14.07 -24.32
N ARG A 474 24.19 -14.57 -23.34
CA ARG A 474 24.04 -15.93 -22.81
C ARG A 474 22.77 -16.08 -21.97
N TYR A 475 22.34 -15.02 -21.29
CA TYR A 475 21.13 -14.99 -20.46
C TYR A 475 20.18 -13.85 -20.90
N PRO A 476 19.41 -14.04 -21.98
CA PRO A 476 18.49 -13.02 -22.48
C PRO A 476 17.49 -12.54 -21.41
N GLY A 477 17.21 -11.23 -21.40
CA GLY A 477 16.31 -10.60 -20.44
C GLY A 477 16.98 -10.09 -19.16
N PHE A 478 18.23 -10.47 -18.91
CA PHE A 478 19.05 -9.96 -17.80
C PHE A 478 19.85 -8.69 -18.16
N ASP A 479 19.61 -8.11 -19.34
CA ASP A 479 20.01 -6.74 -19.73
C ASP A 479 19.09 -5.64 -19.15
N LYS A 480 18.00 -6.06 -18.52
CA LYS A 480 17.10 -5.19 -17.75
C LYS A 480 17.73 -4.76 -16.44
N THR A 481 17.26 -3.64 -15.91
CA THR A 481 17.60 -3.15 -14.58
C THR A 481 17.27 -4.21 -13.54
N PHE A 482 18.22 -4.47 -12.66
CA PHE A 482 17.98 -5.24 -11.45
C PHE A 482 17.29 -4.34 -10.43
N GLU A 483 16.40 -4.92 -9.64
CA GLU A 483 15.65 -4.21 -8.60
C GLU A 483 15.83 -4.94 -7.27
N LEU A 484 15.74 -4.20 -6.17
CA LEU A 484 15.77 -4.73 -4.80
C LEU A 484 16.94 -5.71 -4.55
N PRO A 485 18.21 -5.28 -4.76
CA PRO A 485 19.37 -6.12 -4.55
C PRO A 485 19.54 -6.44 -3.06
N VAL A 486 19.73 -7.71 -2.71
CA VAL A 486 19.94 -8.15 -1.33
C VAL A 486 21.10 -9.13 -1.29
N LEU A 487 22.04 -8.95 -0.36
CA LEU A 487 23.18 -9.84 -0.17
C LEU A 487 23.23 -10.31 1.29
N LEU A 488 22.98 -11.60 1.51
CA LEU A 488 22.87 -12.16 2.87
C LEU A 488 23.73 -13.42 3.03
N PRO A 489 24.36 -13.63 4.20
CA PRO A 489 25.06 -14.87 4.47
C PRO A 489 24.08 -16.05 4.56
N ILE A 490 24.49 -17.24 4.15
CA ILE A 490 23.65 -18.46 4.23
C ILE A 490 24.39 -19.65 4.85
N GLY A 491 25.60 -19.46 5.36
CA GLY A 491 26.40 -20.50 6.00
C GLY A 491 27.78 -20.63 5.38
N LYS A 492 28.39 -21.81 5.49
CA LYS A 492 29.73 -22.09 4.94
C LYS A 492 29.66 -23.21 3.93
N GLY A 493 30.35 -23.05 2.81
CA GLY A 493 30.50 -24.11 1.80
C GLY A 493 31.36 -25.27 2.30
N GLY A 494 31.42 -26.36 1.52
CA GLY A 494 32.29 -27.50 1.83
C GLY A 494 33.79 -27.17 1.87
N ASP A 495 34.17 -26.03 1.29
CA ASP A 495 35.52 -25.45 1.36
C ASP A 495 35.77 -24.59 2.62
N GLY A 496 34.79 -24.50 3.52
CA GLY A 496 34.85 -23.72 4.76
C GLY A 496 34.68 -22.21 4.58
N ARG A 497 34.56 -21.69 3.35
CA ARG A 497 34.39 -20.26 3.10
C ARG A 497 32.93 -19.83 3.32
N PRO A 498 32.67 -18.65 3.91
CA PRO A 498 31.32 -18.10 4.01
C PRO A 498 30.66 -17.98 2.65
N ARG A 499 29.42 -18.45 2.55
CA ARG A 499 28.59 -18.31 1.36
C ARG A 499 27.51 -17.27 1.61
N HIS A 500 27.25 -16.51 0.56
CA HIS A 500 26.19 -15.51 0.50
C HIS A 500 25.21 -15.89 -0.60
N VAL A 501 23.95 -15.55 -0.38
CA VAL A 501 22.95 -15.47 -1.43
C VAL A 501 22.86 -14.02 -1.89
N PHE A 502 22.96 -13.79 -3.19
CA PHE A 502 22.58 -12.54 -3.82
C PHE A 502 21.19 -12.71 -4.45
N LEU A 503 20.22 -11.91 -4.01
CA LEU A 503 18.83 -11.91 -4.44
C LEU A 503 18.54 -10.58 -5.15
N THR A 504 17.72 -10.63 -6.21
CA THR A 504 17.26 -9.43 -6.92
C THR A 504 16.04 -9.77 -7.76
N ASP A 505 15.25 -8.76 -8.07
CA ASP A 505 14.17 -8.84 -9.04
C ASP A 505 14.63 -8.49 -10.46
N VAL A 506 14.12 -9.26 -11.42
CA VAL A 506 14.24 -8.94 -12.85
C VAL A 506 12.87 -9.09 -13.48
N GLY A 507 12.20 -7.96 -13.75
CA GLY A 507 10.83 -7.96 -14.28
C GLY A 507 9.84 -8.65 -13.34
N ALA A 508 9.81 -8.22 -12.07
CA ALA A 508 8.95 -8.74 -11.02
C ALA A 508 9.14 -10.24 -10.67
N GLN A 509 10.23 -10.88 -11.11
CA GLN A 509 10.58 -12.24 -10.69
C GLN A 509 11.86 -12.21 -9.87
N ALA A 510 11.81 -12.79 -8.67
CA ALA A 510 12.98 -12.95 -7.82
C ALA A 510 13.92 -14.04 -8.38
N TYR A 511 15.18 -13.65 -8.58
CA TYR A 511 16.29 -14.52 -8.95
C TYR A 511 17.38 -14.50 -7.87
N TYR A 512 18.20 -15.55 -7.83
CA TYR A 512 19.34 -15.62 -6.93
C TYR A 512 20.57 -16.30 -7.51
N TRP A 513 21.68 -16.02 -6.84
CA TRP A 513 22.98 -16.68 -6.99
C TRP A 513 23.55 -17.01 -5.61
N ILE A 514 24.35 -18.08 -5.55
CA ILE A 514 25.14 -18.43 -4.36
C ILE A 514 26.61 -18.18 -4.70
N GLY A 515 27.36 -17.60 -3.77
CA GLY A 515 28.76 -17.29 -4.00
C GLY A 515 29.47 -16.73 -2.78
N VAL A 516 30.61 -16.10 -3.02
CA VAL A 516 31.45 -15.47 -1.98
C VAL A 516 31.48 -13.96 -2.23
N PHE A 517 31.21 -13.17 -1.20
CA PHE A 517 31.47 -11.74 -1.23
C PHE A 517 32.92 -11.49 -0.82
N ASP A 518 33.67 -10.80 -1.69
CA ASP A 518 35.03 -10.33 -1.43
C ASP A 518 34.96 -8.86 -0.97
N PRO A 519 35.09 -8.59 0.35
CA PRO A 519 34.98 -7.25 0.89
C PRO A 519 36.22 -6.37 0.57
N ALA A 520 37.35 -6.93 0.14
CA ALA A 520 38.51 -6.13 -0.24
C ALA A 520 38.28 -5.46 -1.60
N ASN A 521 37.71 -6.22 -2.54
CA ASN A 521 37.41 -5.76 -3.89
C ASN A 521 35.97 -5.27 -4.07
N ALA A 522 35.11 -5.42 -3.04
CA ALA A 522 33.70 -5.07 -3.07
C ALA A 522 32.93 -5.78 -4.21
N ARG A 523 33.19 -7.08 -4.39
CA ARG A 523 32.63 -7.89 -5.48
C ARG A 523 32.00 -9.17 -4.96
N PHE A 524 30.94 -9.62 -5.62
CA PHE A 524 30.35 -10.94 -5.44
C PHE A 524 30.84 -11.88 -6.53
N VAL A 525 31.40 -13.02 -6.13
CA VAL A 525 31.88 -14.07 -7.03
C VAL A 525 30.91 -15.25 -6.93
N PRO A 526 30.02 -15.44 -7.93
CA PRO A 526 29.06 -16.54 -7.90
C PRO A 526 29.76 -17.88 -8.12
N ASP A 527 29.29 -18.93 -7.45
CA ASP A 527 29.73 -20.31 -7.68
C ASP A 527 29.30 -20.81 -9.09
N SER A 528 28.25 -20.21 -9.67
CA SER A 528 27.79 -20.42 -11.05
C SER A 528 27.14 -19.16 -11.60
N GLU A 529 27.40 -18.82 -12.87
CA GLU A 529 26.81 -17.64 -13.53
C GLU A 529 25.31 -17.74 -13.78
N ALA A 530 24.76 -18.95 -13.85
CA ALA A 530 23.38 -19.15 -14.29
C ALA A 530 22.38 -18.56 -13.27
N PRO A 531 21.46 -17.67 -13.70
CA PRO A 531 20.41 -17.16 -12.83
C PRO A 531 19.49 -18.29 -12.36
N ARG A 532 19.10 -18.25 -11.09
CA ARG A 532 18.23 -19.27 -10.50
C ARG A 532 16.96 -18.62 -9.99
N VAL A 533 15.82 -19.14 -10.44
CA VAL A 533 14.50 -18.70 -9.95
C VAL A 533 14.37 -19.07 -8.47
N PHE A 534 14.06 -18.07 -7.63
CA PHE A 534 13.90 -18.23 -6.19
C PHE A 534 12.60 -18.97 -5.85
N ASP A 535 11.48 -18.45 -6.34
CA ASP A 535 10.12 -18.97 -6.16
C ASP A 535 9.48 -19.25 -7.53
N LEU A 536 8.78 -20.37 -7.66
CA LEU A 536 8.23 -20.88 -8.93
C LEU A 536 6.81 -20.37 -9.24
N GLY A 537 6.27 -19.46 -8.44
CA GLY A 537 4.92 -18.92 -8.55
C GLY A 537 4.71 -17.86 -9.65
N ASP A 538 5.69 -17.67 -10.55
CA ASP A 538 5.59 -16.79 -11.73
C ASP A 538 5.25 -15.34 -11.35
N HIS A 539 6.26 -14.58 -10.94
CA HIS A 539 6.19 -13.15 -10.58
C HIS A 539 5.44 -12.76 -9.29
N HIS A 540 4.93 -13.73 -8.55
CA HIS A 540 4.15 -13.45 -7.33
C HIS A 540 5.03 -13.19 -6.11
N PHE A 541 6.04 -14.02 -5.88
CA PHE A 541 7.11 -13.69 -4.94
C PHE A 541 8.08 -12.75 -5.67
N SER A 542 8.04 -11.49 -5.28
CA SER A 542 8.92 -10.48 -5.82
C SER A 542 9.34 -9.53 -4.70
N GLY A 543 10.22 -8.61 -5.03
CA GLY A 543 10.78 -7.62 -4.15
C GLY A 543 11.39 -8.20 -2.88
N PRO A 544 12.44 -9.05 -3.01
CA PRO A 544 13.09 -9.64 -1.86
C PRO A 544 13.71 -8.56 -0.98
N SER A 545 13.49 -8.65 0.33
CA SER A 545 14.20 -7.88 1.34
C SER A 545 14.52 -8.76 2.52
N GLY A 546 15.67 -8.58 3.17
CA GLY A 546 16.03 -9.48 4.26
C GLY A 546 17.15 -8.96 5.14
N PHE A 547 17.36 -9.67 6.24
CA PHE A 547 18.36 -9.37 7.25
C PHE A 547 18.82 -10.66 7.94
N VAL A 548 19.87 -10.54 8.74
CA VAL A 548 20.26 -11.59 9.70
C VAL A 548 19.58 -11.25 11.02
N ASP A 549 18.67 -12.13 11.47
CA ASP A 549 17.99 -11.99 12.76
C ASP A 549 19.03 -12.00 13.88
N PRO A 550 19.23 -10.89 14.63
CA PRO A 550 20.26 -10.85 15.66
C PRO A 550 19.92 -11.75 16.86
N LYS A 551 18.66 -12.20 17.01
CA LYS A 551 18.28 -13.10 18.11
C LYS A 551 18.69 -14.55 17.83
N THR A 552 18.60 -15.00 16.58
CA THR A 552 18.83 -16.41 16.24
C THR A 552 20.00 -16.64 15.30
N GLY A 553 20.55 -15.59 14.68
CA GLY A 553 21.54 -15.68 13.61
C GLY A 553 21.00 -16.26 12.30
N ARG A 554 19.68 -16.34 12.13
CA ARG A 554 19.05 -16.87 10.90
C ARG A 554 18.99 -15.77 9.86
N THR A 555 19.21 -16.13 8.60
CA THR A 555 18.93 -15.24 7.47
C THR A 555 17.45 -15.31 7.15
N ILE A 556 16.74 -14.20 7.30
CA ILE A 556 15.31 -14.09 7.05
C ILE A 556 15.06 -13.20 5.83
N VAL A 557 14.18 -13.64 4.94
CA VAL A 557 13.75 -12.89 3.76
C VAL A 557 12.23 -12.72 3.78
N PHE A 558 11.81 -11.52 3.40
CA PHE A 558 10.44 -11.09 3.15
C PHE A 558 10.28 -10.76 1.67
N SER A 559 9.03 -10.74 1.21
CA SER A 559 8.68 -10.41 -0.16
C SER A 559 7.28 -9.80 -0.22
N ILE A 560 6.97 -9.13 -1.33
CA ILE A 560 5.57 -8.97 -1.70
C ILE A 560 5.06 -10.30 -2.26
N ALA A 561 3.79 -10.58 -2.00
CA ALA A 561 2.97 -11.51 -2.76
C ALA A 561 2.08 -10.69 -3.69
N GLN A 562 2.45 -10.62 -4.98
CA GLN A 562 1.70 -9.83 -5.94
C GLN A 562 0.27 -10.36 -6.10
N GLY A 563 -0.63 -9.45 -6.39
CA GLY A 563 -2.04 -9.70 -6.62
C GLY A 563 -2.28 -9.76 -8.12
N GLU A 564 -3.34 -10.45 -8.52
CA GLU A 564 -3.75 -10.53 -9.93
C GLU A 564 -5.16 -9.97 -10.15
N ARG A 565 -5.60 -9.08 -9.27
CA ARG A 565 -6.88 -8.43 -9.46
C ARG A 565 -6.81 -7.42 -10.61
N SER A 566 -7.95 -7.15 -11.23
CA SER A 566 -8.06 -6.00 -12.11
C SER A 566 -8.11 -4.72 -11.26
N ALA A 567 -7.78 -3.56 -11.85
CA ALA A 567 -7.94 -2.27 -11.18
C ALA A 567 -9.36 -2.07 -10.62
N ARG A 568 -10.39 -2.59 -11.31
CA ARG A 568 -11.78 -2.57 -10.86
C ARG A 568 -12.02 -3.43 -9.62
N ASP A 569 -11.39 -4.60 -9.54
CA ASP A 569 -11.50 -5.48 -8.38
C ASP A 569 -10.69 -4.94 -7.20
N GLU A 570 -9.54 -4.33 -7.45
CA GLU A 570 -8.76 -3.61 -6.44
C GLU A 570 -9.58 -2.47 -5.85
N TRP A 571 -10.16 -1.61 -6.72
CA TRP A 571 -11.09 -0.56 -6.31
C TRP A 571 -12.22 -1.12 -5.45
N ALA A 572 -12.90 -2.18 -5.92
CA ALA A 572 -14.04 -2.80 -5.25
C ALA A 572 -13.69 -3.53 -3.94
N SER A 573 -12.40 -3.82 -3.72
CA SER A 573 -11.91 -4.46 -2.51
C SER A 573 -11.32 -3.49 -1.50
N GLY A 574 -10.85 -2.31 -1.94
CA GLY A 574 -10.20 -1.30 -1.10
C GLY A 574 -8.79 -1.66 -0.62
N TRP A 575 -8.22 -2.75 -1.13
CA TRP A 575 -6.85 -3.16 -0.83
C TRP A 575 -6.19 -3.82 -2.05
N ALA A 576 -4.87 -3.73 -2.14
CA ALA A 576 -4.06 -4.43 -3.15
C ALA A 576 -2.80 -5.00 -2.50
N HIS A 577 -2.45 -6.22 -2.92
CA HIS A 577 -1.27 -6.97 -2.48
C HIS A 577 -1.25 -7.34 -0.99
N ASN A 578 -0.24 -8.11 -0.60
CA ASN A 578 0.12 -8.45 0.78
C ASN A 578 1.59 -8.87 0.82
N ALA A 579 2.19 -8.97 2.00
CA ALA A 579 3.49 -9.62 2.16
C ALA A 579 3.37 -11.14 1.95
N GLY A 580 4.42 -11.77 1.43
CA GLY A 580 4.60 -13.22 1.55
C GLY A 580 4.95 -13.63 2.98
N LEU A 581 4.92 -14.92 3.28
CA LEU A 581 5.40 -15.43 4.56
C LEU A 581 6.90 -15.17 4.70
N PRO A 582 7.39 -14.78 5.90
CA PRO A 582 8.82 -14.72 6.15
C PRO A 582 9.46 -16.11 6.01
N VAL A 583 10.56 -16.17 5.26
CA VAL A 583 11.30 -17.40 5.00
C VAL A 583 12.71 -17.34 5.60
N THR A 584 13.13 -18.43 6.24
CA THR A 584 14.53 -18.62 6.66
C THR A 584 15.33 -19.23 5.52
N LEU A 585 16.55 -18.76 5.32
CA LEU A 585 17.49 -19.25 4.32
C LEU A 585 18.72 -19.89 4.95
N ALA A 586 19.21 -20.97 4.36
CA ALA A 586 20.44 -21.65 4.75
C ALA A 586 21.09 -22.36 3.55
N LEU A 587 22.36 -22.72 3.68
CA LEU A 587 23.08 -23.56 2.73
C LEU A 587 22.92 -25.03 3.13
N GLY A 588 22.37 -25.82 2.21
CA GLY A 588 22.24 -27.26 2.36
C GLY A 588 23.57 -28.02 2.21
N PRO A 589 23.63 -29.29 2.64
CA PRO A 589 24.83 -30.12 2.56
C PRO A 589 25.24 -30.44 1.11
N ASP A 590 24.34 -30.28 0.15
CA ASP A 590 24.60 -30.40 -1.29
C ASP A 590 25.12 -29.10 -1.92
N GLY A 591 25.38 -28.06 -1.11
CA GLY A 591 25.82 -26.75 -1.57
C GLY A 591 24.70 -25.92 -2.20
N ASP A 592 23.44 -26.32 -2.04
CA ASP A 592 22.29 -25.61 -2.61
C ASP A 592 21.47 -24.89 -1.54
N LEU A 593 20.71 -23.87 -1.93
CA LEU A 593 19.86 -23.09 -1.03
C LEU A 593 18.81 -23.99 -0.37
N ARG A 594 18.56 -23.74 0.91
CA ARG A 594 17.41 -24.22 1.66
C ARG A 594 16.55 -23.03 2.05
N LEU A 595 15.25 -23.17 1.88
CA LEU A 595 14.25 -22.18 2.24
C LEU A 595 13.04 -22.84 2.90
N ALA A 596 12.56 -22.24 3.99
CA ALA A 596 11.36 -22.68 4.69
C ALA A 596 10.68 -21.48 5.35
N PRO A 597 9.34 -21.49 5.52
CA PRO A 597 8.66 -20.52 6.36
C PRO A 597 9.23 -20.59 7.77
N ILE A 598 9.33 -19.44 8.44
CA ILE A 598 9.84 -19.40 9.82
C ILE A 598 8.99 -20.25 10.78
N ASP A 599 9.63 -20.72 11.84
CA ASP A 599 8.99 -21.60 12.81
C ASP A 599 7.97 -20.88 13.69
N GLU A 600 8.12 -19.57 13.85
CA GLU A 600 7.25 -18.69 14.62
C GLU A 600 5.80 -18.75 14.12
N LEU A 601 5.56 -19.03 12.83
CA LEU A 601 4.21 -19.21 12.27
C LEU A 601 3.41 -20.33 12.97
N LYS A 602 4.08 -21.24 13.68
CA LYS A 602 3.41 -22.26 14.51
C LYS A 602 2.54 -21.64 15.62
N SER A 603 2.80 -20.40 16.04
CA SER A 603 1.98 -19.66 17.01
C SER A 603 0.55 -19.44 16.52
N LEU A 604 0.35 -19.37 15.21
CA LEU A 604 -0.97 -19.20 14.59
C LEU A 604 -1.78 -20.49 14.54
N ARG A 605 -1.20 -21.66 14.80
CA ARG A 605 -1.93 -22.94 14.78
C ARG A 605 -2.97 -22.97 15.89
N ARG A 606 -4.22 -23.19 15.51
CA ARG A 606 -5.35 -23.37 16.43
C ARG A 606 -5.68 -24.86 16.53
N ASP A 607 -6.67 -25.31 15.77
CA ASP A 607 -7.15 -26.68 15.81
C ASP A 607 -6.36 -27.59 14.87
N LEU A 608 -5.94 -28.76 15.35
CA LEU A 608 -5.45 -29.84 14.49
C LEU A 608 -6.64 -30.61 13.93
N LEU A 609 -7.06 -30.27 12.71
CA LEU A 609 -8.25 -30.80 12.06
C LEU A 609 -8.05 -32.24 11.54
N LEU A 610 -6.82 -32.57 11.15
CA LEU A 610 -6.46 -33.89 10.65
C LEU A 610 -5.05 -34.25 11.08
N ASP A 611 -4.86 -35.47 11.55
CA ASP A 611 -3.55 -36.05 11.84
C ASP A 611 -3.54 -37.53 11.42
N LEU A 612 -2.90 -37.83 10.30
CA LEU A 612 -2.70 -39.18 9.79
C LEU A 612 -1.22 -39.51 9.76
N ALA A 613 -0.90 -40.77 10.07
CA ALA A 613 0.43 -41.34 9.89
C ALA A 613 0.30 -42.67 9.19
N ASP A 614 1.17 -42.91 8.22
CA ASP A 614 1.36 -44.19 7.57
C ASP A 614 0.02 -44.82 7.13
N VAL A 615 -0.65 -44.20 6.14
CA VAL A 615 -1.92 -44.66 5.59
C VAL A 615 -1.87 -44.77 4.06
N THR A 616 -2.80 -45.52 3.48
CA THR A 616 -2.94 -45.56 2.02
C THR A 616 -3.49 -44.22 1.51
N PRO A 617 -3.16 -43.83 0.26
CA PRO A 617 -3.71 -42.64 -0.38
C PRO A 617 -5.24 -42.59 -0.37
N ALA A 618 -5.92 -43.71 -0.62
CA ALA A 618 -7.38 -43.78 -0.58
C ALA A 618 -7.96 -43.47 0.81
N ALA A 619 -7.35 -44.01 1.87
CA ALA A 619 -7.76 -43.71 3.24
C ALA A 619 -7.48 -42.26 3.63
N ALA A 620 -6.33 -41.70 3.23
CA ALA A 620 -6.02 -40.29 3.44
C ALA A 620 -7.01 -39.37 2.70
N ALA A 621 -7.29 -39.65 1.42
CA ALA A 621 -8.22 -38.87 0.61
C ALA A 621 -9.64 -38.85 1.21
N ALA A 622 -10.14 -40.00 1.66
CA ALA A 622 -11.46 -40.09 2.28
C ALA A 622 -11.58 -39.26 3.56
N ARG A 623 -10.50 -39.19 4.36
CA ARG A 623 -10.47 -38.37 5.58
C ARG A 623 -10.27 -36.89 5.28
N LEU A 624 -9.44 -36.57 4.30
CA LEU A 624 -9.17 -35.20 3.88
C LEU A 624 -10.40 -34.52 3.25
N ALA A 625 -11.23 -35.28 2.53
CA ALA A 625 -12.48 -34.78 1.94
C ALA A 625 -13.50 -34.26 2.96
N GLY A 626 -13.38 -34.63 4.25
CA GLY A 626 -14.21 -34.09 5.33
C GLY A 626 -13.62 -32.86 6.03
N VAL A 627 -12.51 -32.31 5.53
CA VAL A 627 -11.87 -31.10 6.07
C VAL A 627 -12.17 -29.93 5.16
N GLU A 628 -12.67 -28.85 5.77
CA GLU A 628 -13.01 -27.60 5.09
C GLU A 628 -12.34 -26.40 5.79
N GLY A 629 -11.91 -25.42 5.01
CA GLY A 629 -11.41 -24.15 5.50
C GLY A 629 -10.63 -23.36 4.44
N ASP A 630 -10.45 -22.07 4.71
CA ASP A 630 -9.67 -21.15 3.88
C ASP A 630 -8.55 -20.45 4.64
N LEU A 631 -8.37 -20.78 5.93
CA LEU A 631 -7.25 -20.38 6.81
C LEU A 631 -6.56 -21.65 7.34
N LEU A 632 -5.67 -22.24 6.56
CA LEU A 632 -5.15 -23.58 6.82
C LEU A 632 -3.63 -23.69 6.61
N GLU A 633 -3.00 -24.51 7.43
CA GLU A 633 -1.68 -25.07 7.15
C GLU A 633 -1.82 -26.57 6.87
N VAL A 634 -1.27 -27.05 5.76
CA VAL A 634 -1.27 -28.47 5.37
C VAL A 634 0.16 -28.96 5.27
N ALA A 635 0.52 -29.97 6.06
CA ALA A 635 1.80 -30.67 5.95
C ALA A 635 1.57 -32.09 5.42
N LEU A 636 2.09 -32.38 4.23
CA LEU A 636 1.98 -33.65 3.53
C LEU A 636 3.36 -34.26 3.32
N GLU A 637 3.56 -35.50 3.76
CA GLU A 637 4.71 -36.32 3.42
C GLU A 637 4.23 -37.58 2.69
N VAL A 638 4.65 -37.74 1.44
CA VAL A 638 4.33 -38.91 0.60
C VAL A 638 5.61 -39.65 0.27
N LYS A 639 5.63 -40.96 0.53
CA LYS A 639 6.64 -41.87 0.02
C LYS A 639 6.17 -42.45 -1.31
N PRO A 640 6.84 -42.12 -2.44
CA PRO A 640 6.54 -42.69 -3.74
C PRO A 640 6.67 -44.21 -3.76
N ALA A 641 5.79 -44.90 -4.47
CA ALA A 641 6.02 -46.29 -4.86
C ALA A 641 7.28 -46.40 -5.75
N PRO A 642 8.11 -47.45 -5.61
CA PRO A 642 9.26 -47.65 -6.48
C PRO A 642 8.89 -47.64 -7.97
N GLY A 643 9.63 -46.90 -8.79
CA GLY A 643 9.43 -46.84 -10.24
C GLY A 643 8.17 -46.09 -10.70
N ASN A 644 7.48 -45.37 -9.82
CA ASN A 644 6.24 -44.67 -10.14
C ASN A 644 6.46 -43.14 -10.28
N ASP A 645 6.29 -42.64 -11.50
CA ASP A 645 6.45 -41.23 -11.89
C ASP A 645 5.15 -40.40 -11.84
N ALA A 646 4.09 -40.93 -11.21
CA ALA A 646 2.80 -40.26 -11.09
C ALA A 646 2.87 -38.89 -10.40
N ARG A 647 1.87 -38.06 -10.73
CA ARG A 647 1.61 -36.76 -10.09
C ARG A 647 1.25 -36.95 -8.61
N ARG A 648 1.75 -36.06 -7.77
CA ARG A 648 1.54 -36.07 -6.31
C ARG A 648 1.33 -34.66 -5.78
N GLY A 649 0.51 -34.47 -4.74
CA GLY A 649 0.29 -33.16 -4.13
C GLY A 649 -1.12 -33.00 -3.55
N LEU A 650 -1.64 -31.77 -3.62
CA LEU A 650 -2.87 -31.35 -2.96
C LEU A 650 -3.82 -30.67 -3.94
N VAL A 651 -5.11 -30.83 -3.72
CA VAL A 651 -6.16 -29.97 -4.29
C VAL A 651 -6.67 -29.09 -3.17
N VAL A 652 -6.77 -27.79 -3.39
CA VAL A 652 -7.17 -26.79 -2.38
C VAL A 652 -8.26 -25.89 -2.92
N ARG A 653 -8.98 -25.21 -2.01
CA ARG A 653 -10.12 -24.34 -2.34
C ARG A 653 -11.14 -25.04 -3.25
N LYS A 654 -11.40 -26.32 -2.99
CA LYS A 654 -12.28 -27.15 -3.80
C LYS A 654 -13.73 -26.96 -3.40
N THR A 655 -14.59 -26.77 -4.38
CA THR A 655 -16.06 -26.77 -4.22
C THR A 655 -16.60 -28.20 -4.09
N PRO A 656 -17.76 -28.41 -3.45
CA PRO A 656 -18.31 -29.76 -3.25
C PRO A 656 -18.55 -30.55 -4.55
N ASP A 657 -18.92 -29.87 -5.63
CA ASP A 657 -19.11 -30.44 -6.96
C ASP A 657 -17.83 -30.47 -7.81
N GLY A 658 -16.74 -29.88 -7.31
CA GLY A 658 -15.46 -29.78 -8.01
C GLY A 658 -15.44 -28.77 -9.16
N ALA A 659 -16.41 -27.86 -9.26
CA ALA A 659 -16.45 -26.86 -10.32
C ALA A 659 -15.32 -25.82 -10.22
N GLU A 660 -14.98 -25.42 -8.99
CA GLU A 660 -13.77 -24.63 -8.66
C GLU A 660 -12.82 -25.45 -7.80
N HIS A 661 -11.53 -25.42 -8.12
CA HIS A 661 -10.41 -25.97 -7.34
C HIS A 661 -9.05 -25.46 -7.85
N THR A 662 -8.02 -25.58 -7.02
CA THR A 662 -6.63 -25.27 -7.38
C THR A 662 -5.72 -26.43 -7.01
N ASP A 663 -4.84 -26.86 -7.92
CA ASP A 663 -4.01 -28.06 -7.71
C ASP A 663 -2.55 -27.69 -7.51
N LEU A 664 -1.96 -28.07 -6.37
CA LEU A 664 -0.52 -28.02 -6.11
C LEU A 664 0.08 -29.39 -6.43
N VAL A 665 0.96 -29.46 -7.43
CA VAL A 665 1.36 -30.73 -8.03
C VAL A 665 2.84 -30.85 -8.29
N VAL A 666 3.42 -31.95 -7.81
CA VAL A 666 4.72 -32.47 -8.25
C VAL A 666 4.47 -33.48 -9.36
N ASP A 667 4.91 -33.16 -10.57
CA ASP A 667 4.94 -34.07 -11.72
C ASP A 667 6.34 -34.67 -11.85
N ALA A 668 6.51 -35.88 -11.32
CA ALA A 668 7.81 -36.55 -11.30
C ALA A 668 8.28 -36.97 -12.70
N ALA A 669 7.34 -37.32 -13.60
CA ALA A 669 7.65 -37.67 -14.99
C ALA A 669 8.20 -36.45 -15.76
N ARG A 670 7.61 -35.27 -15.57
CA ARG A 670 8.05 -34.02 -16.19
C ARG A 670 9.14 -33.29 -15.41
N LYS A 671 9.46 -33.74 -14.18
CA LYS A 671 10.36 -33.07 -13.23
C LYS A 671 9.94 -31.62 -12.96
N ARG A 672 8.67 -31.41 -12.61
CA ARG A 672 8.10 -30.08 -12.36
C ARG A 672 7.37 -30.02 -11.02
N PHE A 673 7.43 -28.86 -10.39
CA PHE A 673 6.55 -28.47 -9.29
C PHE A 673 5.71 -27.28 -9.76
N GLU A 674 4.38 -27.43 -9.67
CA GLU A 674 3.42 -26.55 -10.33
C GLU A 674 2.20 -26.25 -9.46
N ILE A 675 1.55 -25.14 -9.77
CA ILE A 675 0.20 -24.81 -9.33
C ILE A 675 -0.70 -24.65 -10.56
N ASP A 676 -1.75 -25.47 -10.65
CA ASP A 676 -2.75 -25.40 -11.70
C ASP A 676 -3.96 -24.61 -11.20
N ARG A 677 -4.17 -23.45 -11.82
CA ARG A 677 -5.24 -22.50 -11.50
C ARG A 677 -6.29 -22.40 -12.60
N THR A 678 -6.28 -23.32 -13.57
CA THR A 678 -7.24 -23.31 -14.69
C THR A 678 -8.69 -23.45 -14.23
N HIS A 679 -8.90 -24.09 -13.07
CA HIS A 679 -10.20 -24.29 -12.43
C HIS A 679 -10.37 -23.47 -11.14
N THR A 680 -9.48 -22.52 -10.82
CA THR A 680 -9.56 -21.76 -9.56
C THR A 680 -10.84 -20.95 -9.42
N THR A 681 -11.38 -20.45 -10.54
CA THR A 681 -12.52 -19.53 -10.53
C THR A 681 -13.42 -19.63 -11.76
N LEU A 682 -14.73 -19.57 -11.51
CA LEU A 682 -15.78 -19.47 -12.53
C LEU A 682 -16.03 -18.02 -12.96
N ASP A 683 -15.48 -17.02 -12.26
CA ASP A 683 -15.61 -15.61 -12.65
C ASP A 683 -14.85 -15.39 -13.98
N PRO A 684 -15.55 -15.16 -15.11
CA PRO A 684 -14.89 -15.05 -16.42
C PRO A 684 -13.95 -13.84 -16.52
N ASP A 685 -14.12 -12.83 -15.66
CA ASP A 685 -13.31 -11.61 -15.66
C ASP A 685 -12.07 -11.73 -14.76
N ALA A 686 -11.97 -12.80 -13.94
CA ALA A 686 -10.84 -13.03 -13.07
C ALA A 686 -9.57 -13.39 -13.86
N ARG A 687 -8.44 -12.76 -13.49
CA ARG A 687 -7.14 -12.97 -14.16
C ARG A 687 -6.36 -14.18 -13.61
N SER A 688 -6.69 -14.64 -12.40
CA SER A 688 -6.04 -15.78 -11.74
C SER A 688 -6.37 -17.11 -12.40
N ARG A 689 -5.62 -17.43 -13.45
CA ARG A 689 -5.80 -18.61 -14.31
C ARG A 689 -4.44 -19.19 -14.74
N GLY A 690 -4.48 -20.31 -15.46
CA GLY A 690 -3.30 -20.94 -16.05
C GLY A 690 -2.50 -21.80 -15.07
N VAL A 691 -1.36 -22.29 -15.53
CA VAL A 691 -0.45 -23.13 -14.75
C VAL A 691 0.85 -22.38 -14.53
N GLN A 692 1.28 -22.27 -13.28
CA GLN A 692 2.57 -21.70 -12.90
C GLN A 692 3.45 -22.82 -12.35
N GLY A 693 4.77 -22.63 -12.36
CA GLY A 693 5.70 -23.60 -11.81
C GLY A 693 7.00 -23.69 -12.60
N GLY A 694 7.86 -24.62 -12.16
CA GLY A 694 9.16 -24.80 -12.79
C GLY A 694 9.82 -26.12 -12.45
N VAL A 695 11.09 -26.22 -12.84
CA VAL A 695 11.88 -27.45 -12.72
C VAL A 695 12.07 -27.83 -11.26
N PHE A 696 11.74 -29.08 -10.95
CA PHE A 696 11.99 -29.71 -9.67
C PHE A 696 12.34 -31.20 -9.88
N ASP A 697 13.56 -31.58 -9.53
CA ASP A 697 13.97 -32.99 -9.52
C ASP A 697 13.72 -33.58 -8.11
N PRO A 698 12.85 -34.59 -7.95
CA PRO A 698 12.58 -35.17 -6.65
C PRO A 698 13.77 -35.92 -6.03
N ARG A 699 14.88 -36.17 -6.77
CA ARG A 699 16.14 -36.78 -6.32
C ARG A 699 16.02 -38.13 -5.58
N GLY A 700 14.84 -38.74 -5.59
CA GLY A 700 14.53 -39.94 -4.80
C GLY A 700 14.31 -39.63 -3.31
N GLY A 701 13.36 -40.32 -2.67
CA GLY A 701 12.99 -40.09 -1.27
C GLY A 701 11.52 -39.74 -1.10
N ASN A 702 11.16 -39.32 0.12
CA ASN A 702 9.81 -38.83 0.40
C ASN A 702 9.67 -37.39 -0.10
N LEU A 703 8.50 -37.06 -0.65
CA LEU A 703 8.12 -35.69 -0.96
C LEU A 703 7.47 -35.05 0.25
N ARG A 704 7.99 -33.91 0.71
CA ARG A 704 7.48 -33.12 1.83
C ARG A 704 6.98 -31.78 1.33
N LEU A 705 5.66 -31.63 1.32
CA LEU A 705 4.96 -30.41 0.92
C LEU A 705 4.35 -29.75 2.16
N ARG A 706 4.67 -28.48 2.39
CA ARG A 706 4.02 -27.63 3.39
C ARG A 706 3.30 -26.50 2.67
N ALA A 707 1.97 -26.51 2.70
CA ALA A 707 1.13 -25.51 2.04
C ALA A 707 0.39 -24.65 3.07
N PHE A 708 0.28 -23.36 2.79
CA PHE A 708 -0.41 -22.36 3.60
C PHE A 708 -1.51 -21.75 2.74
N LEU A 709 -2.75 -21.80 3.23
CA LEU A 709 -3.93 -21.23 2.59
C LEU A 709 -4.47 -20.10 3.45
N ASP A 710 -4.45 -18.89 2.91
CA ASP A 710 -4.93 -17.71 3.62
C ASP A 710 -5.85 -16.88 2.71
N ARG A 711 -7.10 -17.34 2.64
CA ARG A 711 -8.10 -16.87 1.68
C ARG A 711 -7.53 -16.86 0.27
N SER A 712 -7.24 -15.69 -0.31
CA SER A 712 -6.70 -15.64 -1.66
C SER A 712 -5.23 -16.01 -1.80
N MET A 713 -4.49 -16.22 -0.71
CA MET A 713 -3.10 -16.68 -0.76
C MET A 713 -2.99 -18.19 -0.79
N VAL A 714 -2.03 -18.67 -1.57
CA VAL A 714 -1.42 -19.99 -1.40
C VAL A 714 0.10 -19.86 -1.46
N GLU A 715 0.76 -20.37 -0.43
CA GLU A 715 2.20 -20.57 -0.44
C GLU A 715 2.53 -22.03 -0.17
N ALA A 716 3.39 -22.62 -0.99
CA ALA A 716 3.70 -24.04 -0.94
C ALA A 716 5.21 -24.27 -1.00
N TYR A 717 5.73 -24.99 -0.01
CA TYR A 717 7.16 -25.24 0.19
C TYR A 717 7.44 -26.73 0.05
N LEU A 718 8.32 -27.08 -0.89
CA LEU A 718 8.62 -28.45 -1.27
C LEU A 718 10.07 -28.80 -0.93
N ASP A 719 10.24 -29.79 -0.06
CA ASP A 719 11.52 -30.36 0.40
C ASP A 719 12.53 -29.30 0.87
N GLU A 720 12.05 -28.17 1.38
CA GLU A 720 12.86 -26.99 1.76
C GLU A 720 13.76 -26.47 0.62
N ARG A 721 13.43 -26.79 -0.63
CA ARG A 721 14.28 -26.52 -1.80
C ARG A 721 13.64 -25.59 -2.81
N LYS A 722 12.31 -25.58 -2.89
CA LYS A 722 11.52 -24.74 -3.78
C LYS A 722 10.24 -24.29 -3.12
N SER A 723 9.81 -23.09 -3.44
CA SER A 723 8.53 -22.53 -3.07
C SER A 723 7.70 -22.17 -4.30
N ILE A 724 6.39 -22.08 -4.12
CA ILE A 724 5.43 -21.43 -5.01
C ILE A 724 4.62 -20.48 -4.15
N THR A 725 4.64 -19.20 -4.50
CA THR A 725 3.75 -18.16 -3.96
C THR A 725 2.72 -17.82 -5.04
N SER A 726 1.44 -17.86 -4.76
CA SER A 726 0.41 -17.58 -5.78
C SER A 726 -0.90 -17.09 -5.18
N ARG A 727 -1.82 -16.71 -6.07
CA ARG A 727 -3.15 -16.19 -5.73
C ARG A 727 -4.25 -17.09 -6.25
N MET A 728 -5.33 -17.15 -5.48
CA MET A 728 -6.57 -17.86 -5.79
C MET A 728 -7.77 -16.97 -5.49
N TYR A 729 -8.62 -16.71 -6.48
CA TYR A 729 -9.84 -15.91 -6.28
C TYR A 729 -11.09 -16.69 -6.68
N PRO A 730 -11.45 -17.76 -5.94
CA PRO A 730 -12.67 -18.51 -6.21
C PRO A 730 -13.89 -17.59 -6.11
N SER A 731 -14.83 -17.75 -7.04
CA SER A 731 -16.04 -16.94 -7.09
C SER A 731 -17.08 -17.42 -6.09
N ARG A 732 -17.08 -18.71 -5.75
CA ARG A 732 -18.04 -19.30 -4.82
C ARG A 732 -17.52 -19.32 -3.39
N PRO A 733 -18.36 -18.93 -2.41
CA PRO A 733 -17.96 -18.92 -1.00
C PRO A 733 -17.80 -20.33 -0.39
N ASP A 734 -18.35 -21.38 -1.03
CA ASP A 734 -18.24 -22.77 -0.58
C ASP A 734 -16.98 -23.50 -1.08
N ALA A 735 -16.09 -22.80 -1.80
CA ALA A 735 -14.80 -23.30 -2.26
C ALA A 735 -13.79 -23.45 -1.11
N THR A 736 -14.03 -24.38 -0.20
CA THR A 736 -13.28 -24.56 1.07
C THR A 736 -12.72 -25.96 1.29
N GLY A 737 -13.03 -26.90 0.40
CA GLY A 737 -12.60 -28.30 0.52
C GLY A 737 -11.14 -28.53 0.12
N LEU A 738 -10.64 -29.70 0.54
CA LEU A 738 -9.31 -30.20 0.23
C LEU A 738 -9.38 -31.54 -0.51
N GLY A 739 -8.31 -31.88 -1.23
CA GLY A 739 -8.14 -33.16 -1.91
C GLY A 739 -6.68 -33.61 -1.95
N LEU A 740 -6.47 -34.89 -2.21
CA LEU A 740 -5.14 -35.50 -2.28
C LEU A 740 -4.88 -36.02 -3.70
N ILE A 741 -3.71 -35.69 -4.24
CA ILE A 741 -3.20 -36.25 -5.48
C ILE A 741 -2.07 -37.21 -5.08
N ALA A 742 -2.28 -38.51 -5.28
CA ALA A 742 -1.27 -39.55 -5.03
C ALA A 742 -1.65 -40.84 -5.76
N ALA A 743 -0.66 -41.62 -6.18
CA ALA A 743 -0.92 -42.90 -6.84
C ALA A 743 -1.28 -43.99 -5.82
N ALA A 744 -2.12 -44.96 -6.20
CA ALA A 744 -2.62 -45.99 -5.28
C ALA A 744 -1.52 -46.79 -4.54
N GLY A 745 -0.35 -46.97 -5.15
CA GLY A 745 0.81 -47.66 -4.55
C GLY A 745 1.69 -46.79 -3.64
N ASP A 746 1.49 -45.47 -3.61
CA ASP A 746 2.23 -44.57 -2.72
C ASP A 746 1.84 -44.79 -1.26
N ARG A 747 2.62 -44.23 -0.34
CA ARG A 747 2.31 -44.21 1.09
C ARG A 747 2.25 -42.78 1.60
N VAL A 748 1.13 -42.38 2.22
CA VAL A 748 1.07 -41.11 2.96
C VAL A 748 1.71 -41.36 4.31
N VAL A 749 2.96 -40.92 4.44
CA VAL A 749 3.76 -41.07 5.67
C VAL A 749 3.21 -40.15 6.76
N ARG A 750 2.88 -38.91 6.39
CA ARG A 750 2.27 -37.93 7.28
C ARG A 750 1.28 -37.07 6.51
N LEU A 751 0.14 -36.78 7.11
CA LEU A 751 -0.75 -35.72 6.65
C LEU A 751 -1.34 -35.01 7.87
N LYS A 752 -1.00 -33.73 8.02
CA LYS A 752 -1.58 -32.86 9.04
C LYS A 752 -2.25 -31.65 8.43
N VAL A 753 -3.39 -31.27 8.99
CA VAL A 753 -4.08 -30.03 8.65
C VAL A 753 -4.37 -29.27 9.92
N TRP A 754 -3.88 -28.03 10.02
CA TRP A 754 -4.22 -27.11 11.09
C TRP A 754 -5.11 -26.00 10.58
N ARG A 755 -6.09 -25.61 11.41
CA ARG A 755 -6.72 -24.30 11.31
C ARG A 755 -5.75 -23.24 11.80
N MET A 756 -5.59 -22.17 11.03
CA MET A 756 -4.74 -21.03 11.37
C MET A 756 -5.57 -19.87 11.91
N GLY A 757 -5.03 -19.14 12.88
CA GLY A 757 -5.59 -17.88 13.39
C GLY A 757 -5.21 -16.69 12.52
N ALA A 758 -5.95 -15.58 12.66
CA ALA A 758 -5.61 -14.30 12.06
C ALA A 758 -4.56 -13.53 12.90
N LEU A 759 -3.77 -12.65 12.28
CA LEU A 759 -2.77 -11.81 12.97
C LEU A 759 -3.43 -10.92 14.04
N ASP A 760 -4.57 -10.34 13.70
CA ASP A 760 -5.24 -9.30 14.49
C ASP A 760 -5.88 -9.85 15.79
N ALA A 761 -6.16 -11.15 15.83
CA ALA A 761 -6.82 -11.78 16.98
C ALA A 761 -5.95 -11.74 18.26
N GLU A 762 -4.63 -11.63 18.13
CA GLU A 762 -3.68 -11.55 19.25
C GLU A 762 -2.83 -10.26 19.25
N ALA A 763 -2.71 -9.54 18.12
CA ALA A 763 -2.03 -8.24 18.06
C ALA A 763 -2.65 -7.21 19.02
N ALA A 764 -3.97 -7.28 19.27
CA ALA A 764 -4.68 -6.42 20.23
C ALA A 764 -4.35 -6.74 21.71
N ALA A 765 -3.78 -7.92 22.01
CA ALA A 765 -3.45 -8.34 23.37
C ALA A 765 -2.02 -7.98 23.81
N TRP A 766 -1.17 -7.53 22.87
CA TRP A 766 0.16 -7.03 23.20
C TRP A 766 0.05 -5.61 23.76
N HIS A 767 -0.12 -5.51 25.08
CA HIS A 767 0.13 -4.28 25.79
C HIS A 767 1.65 -4.06 25.89
N PRO A 768 2.17 -2.87 25.56
CA PRO A 768 3.54 -2.54 25.91
C PRO A 768 3.63 -2.63 27.44
N SER A 769 4.35 -3.62 27.96
CA SER A 769 4.78 -3.59 29.35
C SER A 769 5.56 -2.29 29.53
N ARG A 770 5.04 -1.43 30.42
CA ARG A 770 5.59 -0.13 30.81
C ARG A 770 7.03 -0.21 31.27
#